data_AF-A0A3A1WUQ1-F1
#
_entry.id   AF-A0A3A1WUQ1-F1
#
_cell.length_a   1.000
_cell.length_b   1.000
_cell.length_c   1.000
_cell.angle_alpha   90.00
_cell.angle_beta   90.00
_cell.angle_gamma   90.00
#
_symmetry.space_group_name_H-M   'P 1'
#
loop_
_entity.id
_entity.type
_entity.pdbx_description
1 polymer ?
#
loop_
_entity_poly.entity_id
_entity_poly.type
_entity_poly.pdbx_seq_one_letter_code
_entity_poly.pdbx_strand_id
1 'polypeptide(L)'
;KTAGKDANKDSGKDAGKDGKDAGKSGKADKNSDKSDKKSDKKDSKSGKGADKGKDKAAKKDGKKDAKNKKAKSQDRSAGLSLEDVKKLPACVVHYLPDNFPNTVLFRPDSGSGNACAISADGLSSNFNSIRKAISNLNNDGTGSVDFYGAEVYAYGSLSKNGVGLFSGKNISSIGNDDRFDVSNVTDMSYLFKDSSLTNFSFLSGWDVSKVTNMSGMFSGCAKRNYDSDGEFTGITGLTDISALKDWNVGKVTNMSNMFEGCTGIEELGGLKNWNVGSVTNMKSMFSAVITDGDKRDSFDPNGYAGLMNITSLEPLKDWNVSNVTNMDSMFEGCGSLEDFTGLENWNTKKVESMNSMFRYCMNIGKKDKSLNAFQKWDVSKVTGTRAMFAVTKIQNTVGIENWNVSNVTAMDDMFANCYGLNNIKELANWAKDKSSTSKLTSTFRMFYGCNNISSIEPLKDWKVDNVTNMHEMFSGCSGLDSLSYIKDWKVDNVTNMYGMFSGCSGLNSLSDLANWKVDKVTDMHDMFNGCSGLKDLSGLKKWNVNKVTDMSDMFFNCTGLSNISALSSWAKKVGKVNDMHGMFGSCELLANISDLKEWNVGNVTDMNNMFNGCKSLSSLSDLKDWNVGKVKNMSGMFSDCKKLTSAEKLSEWATKVGNVTNMSSLFRGCELLNSISDLSGWTVNNVTDMNSMFSGCKSLSSLLDLKDWKVDKVTDMHNMFEGCSGLSNLSGLENWKVGNVTNMREMFSHSLVEGTDKLTDISALKDWNVSNVKDMSSMFNSCGALKSINPLKDWTVGNVTDMSSMFSDCKKLTGAADLSKWDISKVTDFTSMFSNAGAESGNNFVLDFSNKTFTKSKTPVYTDDKGKQHYFSVKDMFNGFKGTLIANKLKSEKFTEGWDDDNPIAAHFASGEIFSKTTVNDDDDYSSSIVITDNYDIVNAHLSKYYIPVKAKLMEPGDMDSCKCDGSGDSGGTTYTYYVPALYSSKEKSSGDEEEGEEPESILRAEGESLQDYAYKIV
;
A
#
# COMPACT_ATOMS: atom_id res chain seq x y z
N LYS A 1 -71.51 -27.34 7.04
CA LYS A 1 -70.49 -28.42 6.92
C LYS A 1 -69.15 -27.73 6.59
N THR A 2 -68.03 -27.73 7.33
CA THR A 2 -67.63 -27.96 8.76
C THR A 2 -66.09 -28.16 8.80
N ALA A 3 -65.26 -27.92 9.85
CA ALA A 3 -65.19 -27.04 11.05
C ALA A 3 -63.88 -27.45 11.82
N GLY A 4 -63.24 -26.72 12.75
CA GLY A 4 -63.34 -25.32 13.24
C GLY A 4 -62.27 -24.38 12.64
N LYS A 5 -61.70 -23.34 13.29
CA LYS A 5 -61.79 -22.77 14.67
C LYS A 5 -61.02 -23.51 15.79
N ASP A 6 -60.36 -22.85 16.77
CA ASP A 6 -60.16 -21.41 17.09
C ASP A 6 -58.81 -21.17 17.87
N ALA A 7 -58.54 -19.96 18.40
CA ALA A 7 -57.24 -19.49 18.91
C ALA A 7 -57.10 -19.34 20.47
N ASN A 8 -56.09 -18.57 20.94
CA ASN A 8 -55.79 -18.10 22.32
C ASN A 8 -55.15 -19.11 23.33
N LYS A 9 -54.45 -18.69 24.41
CA LYS A 9 -53.55 -17.53 24.71
C LYS A 9 -52.88 -17.68 26.10
N ASP A 10 -51.78 -16.96 26.33
CA ASP A 10 -51.26 -16.40 27.62
C ASP A 10 -50.90 -17.25 28.87
N SER A 11 -49.78 -16.82 29.49
CA SER A 11 -49.47 -16.75 30.94
C SER A 11 -48.97 -17.97 31.75
N GLY A 12 -48.28 -17.68 32.87
CA GLY A 12 -47.74 -18.62 33.89
C GLY A 12 -46.39 -19.26 33.53
N LYS A 13 -45.20 -18.81 33.94
CA LYS A 13 -44.70 -17.90 35.01
C LYS A 13 -44.44 -18.56 36.39
N ASP A 14 -43.17 -18.49 36.79
CA ASP A 14 -42.56 -18.58 38.14
C ASP A 14 -42.50 -19.91 38.93
N ALA A 15 -41.42 -19.98 39.74
CA ALA A 15 -41.08 -20.97 40.79
C ALA A 15 -40.82 -22.44 40.35
N GLY A 16 -39.98 -23.21 41.05
CA GLY A 16 -39.08 -22.80 42.15
C GLY A 16 -38.22 -23.94 42.72
N LYS A 17 -36.90 -23.67 42.78
CA LYS A 17 -35.96 -23.90 43.90
C LYS A 17 -36.08 -25.10 44.86
N ASP A 18 -34.90 -25.66 45.10
CA ASP A 18 -34.36 -26.20 46.38
C ASP A 18 -34.97 -27.51 46.95
N GLY A 19 -34.09 -28.47 47.32
CA GLY A 19 -34.48 -29.82 47.78
C GLY A 19 -33.50 -30.93 47.36
N LYS A 20 -32.18 -30.78 47.54
CA LYS A 20 -31.40 -31.14 48.75
C LYS A 20 -31.33 -32.64 49.12
N ASP A 21 -30.09 -33.08 49.30
CA ASP A 21 -29.59 -34.04 50.30
C ASP A 21 -30.36 -35.35 50.58
N ALA A 22 -29.80 -36.49 50.14
CA ALA A 22 -29.07 -37.46 51.00
C ALA A 22 -29.13 -38.91 50.46
N GLY A 23 -28.07 -39.70 50.70
CA GLY A 23 -28.09 -41.14 50.42
C GLY A 23 -26.72 -41.81 50.21
N LYS A 24 -25.99 -42.13 51.28
CA LYS A 24 -24.82 -43.04 51.22
C LYS A 24 -25.29 -44.50 51.29
N SER A 25 -24.65 -45.44 50.57
CA SER A 25 -24.15 -46.74 51.10
C SER A 25 -23.71 -47.71 49.98
N GLY A 26 -22.84 -48.69 50.30
CA GLY A 26 -22.57 -49.94 49.53
C GLY A 26 -21.97 -49.77 48.11
N LYS A 27 -20.77 -50.20 47.73
CA LYS A 27 -19.89 -51.32 48.16
C LYS A 27 -20.56 -52.70 48.14
N ALA A 28 -20.22 -53.52 47.14
CA ALA A 28 -19.52 -54.81 47.31
C ALA A 28 -19.15 -55.48 45.96
N ASP A 29 -17.96 -56.11 45.92
CA ASP A 29 -17.63 -57.39 45.26
C ASP A 29 -17.66 -57.55 43.69
N LYS A 30 -16.87 -58.44 43.06
CA LYS A 30 -15.79 -59.36 43.47
C LYS A 30 -14.94 -59.83 42.26
N ASN A 31 -13.64 -60.13 42.48
CA ASN A 31 -12.75 -61.16 41.87
C ASN A 31 -12.74 -61.42 40.32
N SER A 32 -11.70 -61.94 39.66
CA SER A 32 -10.34 -62.45 39.99
C SER A 32 -9.33 -61.94 38.92
N ASP A 33 -8.04 -62.29 38.80
CA ASP A 33 -7.25 -63.44 39.28
C ASP A 33 -5.72 -63.16 39.43
N LYS A 34 -5.04 -64.20 39.93
CA LYS A 34 -3.60 -64.56 40.03
C LYS A 34 -2.64 -64.10 38.90
N SER A 35 -1.29 -64.08 39.05
CA SER A 35 -0.37 -64.41 40.16
C SER A 35 1.12 -64.09 39.83
N ASP A 36 1.99 -64.06 40.86
CA ASP A 36 3.46 -64.31 40.81
C ASP A 36 4.38 -63.26 40.09
N LYS A 37 5.66 -63.05 40.46
CA LYS A 37 6.48 -63.60 41.58
C LYS A 37 7.61 -62.66 42.04
N LYS A 38 7.99 -62.88 43.30
CA LYS A 38 9.07 -62.31 44.15
C LYS A 38 10.50 -62.20 43.56
N SER A 39 11.23 -61.17 43.99
CA SER A 39 12.35 -61.25 44.98
C SER A 39 12.57 -59.86 45.61
N ASP A 40 12.72 -59.60 46.92
CA ASP A 40 13.44 -60.17 48.08
C ASP A 40 14.96 -59.88 48.17
N LYS A 41 15.31 -58.91 49.03
CA LYS A 41 16.42 -58.87 50.03
C LYS A 41 17.84 -59.30 49.56
N LYS A 42 18.93 -58.53 49.76
CA LYS A 42 19.52 -57.97 51.02
C LYS A 42 20.82 -57.19 50.63
N ASP A 43 21.72 -56.62 51.46
CA ASP A 43 22.13 -56.90 52.85
C ASP A 43 22.91 -55.74 53.56
N SER A 44 23.19 -55.94 54.86
CA SER A 44 24.30 -55.40 55.71
C SER A 44 24.91 -53.99 55.46
N LYS A 45 24.70 -53.01 56.36
CA LYS A 45 25.49 -52.69 57.59
C LYS A 45 26.85 -51.96 57.42
N SER A 46 26.88 -50.66 57.71
CA SER A 46 27.80 -49.99 58.68
C SER A 46 27.50 -48.46 58.73
N GLY A 47 27.84 -47.71 59.79
CA GLY A 47 28.34 -48.16 61.10
C GLY A 47 28.92 -47.08 62.02
N LYS A 48 28.06 -46.20 62.61
CA LYS A 48 28.38 -45.12 63.59
C LYS A 48 29.04 -43.86 62.98
N GLY A 49 28.80 -42.65 63.52
CA GLY A 49 27.86 -42.27 64.57
C GLY A 49 28.06 -40.85 65.12
N ALA A 50 27.34 -40.53 66.21
CA ALA A 50 27.36 -39.25 66.98
C ALA A 50 26.75 -38.02 66.25
N ASP A 51 25.93 -37.16 66.88
CA ASP A 51 25.19 -37.27 68.16
C ASP A 51 23.95 -36.31 68.17
N LYS A 52 23.21 -36.27 69.30
CA LYS A 52 21.99 -35.46 69.64
C LYS A 52 21.78 -34.13 68.88
N GLY A 53 20.53 -33.71 68.59
CA GLY A 53 19.24 -34.35 68.84
C GLY A 53 18.00 -33.43 68.72
N LYS A 54 16.84 -34.02 69.07
CA LYS A 54 15.56 -33.48 69.60
C LYS A 54 15.50 -31.97 69.97
N ASP A 55 14.36 -31.27 69.90
CA ASP A 55 12.93 -31.65 69.72
C ASP A 55 12.20 -30.57 68.86
N LYS A 56 11.23 -30.91 68.01
CA LYS A 56 9.76 -30.87 68.24
C LYS A 56 9.14 -29.57 68.83
N ALA A 57 8.21 -29.04 68.03
CA ALA A 57 6.93 -28.40 68.39
C ALA A 57 6.86 -26.87 68.67
N ALA A 58 5.61 -26.38 68.59
CA ALA A 58 5.09 -25.05 68.96
C ALA A 58 5.65 -23.81 68.23
N LYS A 59 5.07 -23.50 67.05
CA LYS A 59 4.97 -22.09 66.61
C LYS A 59 4.03 -21.34 67.55
N LYS A 60 4.49 -20.25 68.17
CA LYS A 60 3.63 -19.14 68.58
C LYS A 60 4.40 -17.82 68.63
N ASP A 61 3.69 -16.75 68.27
CA ASP A 61 3.92 -15.34 68.61
C ASP A 61 5.33 -14.76 68.37
N GLY A 62 5.50 -14.15 67.20
CA GLY A 62 6.75 -13.52 66.74
C GLY A 62 6.57 -12.12 66.15
N LYS A 63 5.61 -11.33 66.67
CA LYS A 63 5.39 -9.94 66.24
C LYS A 63 6.53 -9.06 66.75
N LYS A 64 7.56 -8.85 65.92
CA LYS A 64 8.65 -7.89 66.17
C LYS A 64 8.91 -7.03 64.94
N ASP A 65 9.11 -5.75 65.21
CA ASP A 65 9.02 -4.68 64.23
C ASP A 65 10.18 -4.69 63.24
N ALA A 66 9.88 -4.45 61.97
CA ALA A 66 10.87 -4.14 60.96
C ALA A 66 11.48 -2.76 61.26
N LYS A 67 12.51 -2.71 62.10
CA LYS A 67 13.30 -1.49 62.32
C LYS A 67 13.89 -1.01 61.00
N ASN A 68 13.60 0.24 60.63
CA ASN A 68 14.20 0.92 59.49
C ASN A 68 15.73 0.73 59.47
N LYS A 69 16.23 0.05 58.45
CA LYS A 69 17.60 0.29 57.96
C LYS A 69 17.52 1.51 57.05
N LYS A 70 17.99 2.67 57.51
CA LYS A 70 18.17 3.84 56.65
C LYS A 70 19.22 3.54 55.55
N ALA A 71 19.09 4.21 54.41
CA ALA A 71 20.18 4.34 53.45
C ALA A 71 21.39 5.03 54.10
N LYS A 72 22.62 4.62 53.73
CA LYS A 72 23.84 4.98 54.47
C LYS A 72 24.41 6.37 54.17
N SER A 73 23.98 7.05 53.11
CA SER A 73 24.54 8.34 52.67
C SER A 73 23.74 9.57 53.12
N GLN A 74 22.47 9.42 53.52
CA GLN A 74 21.67 10.50 54.13
C GLN A 74 21.43 10.27 55.64
N ASP A 75 22.42 9.77 56.38
CA ASP A 75 22.36 9.76 57.86
C ASP A 75 22.71 11.13 58.47
N ARG A 76 22.04 12.17 57.96
CA ARG A 76 21.98 13.51 58.55
C ARG A 76 21.20 13.42 59.87
N SER A 77 21.62 14.21 60.86
CA SER A 77 21.01 14.25 62.20
C SER A 77 19.61 14.91 62.17
N ALA A 78 18.61 14.10 61.79
CA ALA A 78 17.23 14.50 61.50
C ALA A 78 17.11 15.54 60.36
N GLY A 79 16.76 15.06 59.15
CA GLY A 79 16.30 15.95 58.08
C GLY A 79 15.10 16.79 58.52
N LEU A 80 15.00 18.02 58.01
CA LEU A 80 14.05 19.02 58.48
C LEU A 80 12.59 18.53 58.37
N SER A 81 11.75 18.94 59.32
CA SER A 81 10.32 18.66 59.22
C SER A 81 9.72 19.41 58.02
N LEU A 82 8.61 18.92 57.46
CA LEU A 82 7.93 19.58 56.34
C LEU A 82 7.57 21.04 56.67
N GLU A 83 7.17 21.32 57.93
CA GLU A 83 6.85 22.68 58.37
C GLU A 83 8.09 23.56 58.61
N ASP A 84 9.30 22.99 58.69
CA ASP A 84 10.55 23.75 58.75
C ASP A 84 11.14 23.98 57.35
N VAL A 85 11.04 23.00 56.45
CA VAL A 85 11.37 23.17 55.03
C VAL A 85 10.53 24.29 54.40
N LYS A 86 9.22 24.34 54.70
CA LYS A 86 8.32 25.43 54.26
C LYS A 86 8.68 26.83 54.78
N LYS A 87 9.55 26.95 55.80
CA LYS A 87 10.02 28.26 56.33
C LYS A 87 11.33 28.72 55.70
N LEU A 88 12.02 27.84 54.95
CA LEU A 88 13.25 28.21 54.25
C LEU A 88 12.94 29.21 53.12
N PRO A 89 13.88 30.10 52.77
CA PRO A 89 13.78 30.87 51.54
C PRO A 89 13.70 29.93 50.33
N ALA A 90 13.00 30.35 49.29
CA ALA A 90 13.00 29.63 48.02
C ALA A 90 14.39 29.65 47.39
N CYS A 91 14.81 28.54 46.77
CA CYS A 91 16.04 28.57 45.99
C CYS A 91 15.87 29.47 44.75
N VAL A 92 16.98 30.10 44.36
CA VAL A 92 17.10 30.91 43.15
C VAL A 92 18.26 30.39 42.30
N VAL A 93 18.27 30.80 41.03
CA VAL A 93 19.29 30.42 40.06
C VAL A 93 20.45 31.41 40.13
N HIS A 94 21.67 30.90 40.25
CA HIS A 94 22.88 31.65 39.94
C HIS A 94 23.65 30.97 38.81
N TYR A 95 24.30 31.78 37.98
CA TYR A 95 25.23 31.32 36.94
C TYR A 95 26.66 31.52 37.46
N LEU A 96 27.57 30.61 37.11
CA LEU A 96 29.00 30.75 37.44
C LEU A 96 29.69 31.68 36.42
N PRO A 97 30.50 32.66 36.86
CA PRO A 97 31.30 33.47 35.94
C PRO A 97 32.39 32.66 35.22
N ASP A 98 32.57 32.97 33.94
CA ASP A 98 33.69 32.75 33.00
C ASP A 98 34.32 31.34 32.87
N ASN A 99 34.52 30.59 33.96
CA ASN A 99 35.16 29.26 33.94
C ASN A 99 34.18 28.08 33.78
N PHE A 100 32.89 28.28 34.09
CA PHE A 100 31.85 27.25 34.00
C PHE A 100 30.54 27.81 33.38
N PRO A 101 30.57 28.28 32.12
CA PRO A 101 29.46 29.03 31.53
C PRO A 101 28.16 28.21 31.33
N ASN A 102 28.24 26.88 31.33
CA ASN A 102 27.09 25.97 31.18
C ASN A 102 26.73 25.24 32.49
N THR A 103 26.85 25.92 33.63
CA THR A 103 26.49 25.40 34.96
C THR A 103 25.54 26.34 35.69
N VAL A 104 24.42 25.80 36.20
CA VAL A 104 23.48 26.53 37.06
C VAL A 104 23.56 26.05 38.50
N LEU A 105 23.67 27.00 39.43
CA LEU A 105 23.70 26.78 40.88
C LEU A 105 22.33 27.07 41.49
N PHE A 106 21.83 26.17 42.36
CA PHE A 106 20.62 26.40 43.15
C PHE A 106 20.96 26.62 44.63
N ARG A 107 20.69 27.82 45.12
CA ARG A 107 21.00 28.27 46.50
C ARG A 107 20.05 29.40 46.92
N PRO A 108 19.99 29.81 48.21
CA PRO A 108 19.22 31.00 48.62
C PRO A 108 19.81 32.31 48.10
N ASP A 109 18.97 33.34 48.04
CA ASP A 109 19.38 34.73 47.78
C ASP A 109 20.39 35.24 48.82
N SER A 110 21.32 36.08 48.36
CA SER A 110 22.45 36.60 49.16
C SER A 110 22.00 37.24 50.49
N GLY A 111 22.41 36.62 51.60
CA GLY A 111 22.06 37.04 52.96
C GLY A 111 20.98 36.19 53.64
N SER A 112 20.29 35.32 52.91
CA SER A 112 19.15 34.53 53.43
C SER A 112 19.54 33.21 54.13
N GLY A 113 20.81 33.08 54.56
CA GLY A 113 21.35 31.85 55.15
C GLY A 113 22.01 30.90 54.13
N ASN A 114 22.23 29.64 54.55
CA ASN A 114 22.91 28.61 53.76
C ASN A 114 22.00 27.43 53.36
N ALA A 115 20.68 27.59 53.47
CA ALA A 115 19.70 26.57 53.09
C ALA A 115 18.51 27.20 52.34
N CYS A 116 17.93 26.46 51.40
CA CYS A 116 16.76 26.89 50.65
C CYS A 116 15.85 25.71 50.27
N ALA A 117 14.63 26.02 49.82
CA ALA A 117 13.65 25.01 49.42
C ALA A 117 13.27 25.07 47.93
N ILE A 118 12.90 23.90 47.38
CA ILE A 118 12.34 23.74 46.02
C ILE A 118 11.02 22.97 46.10
N SER A 119 9.98 23.49 45.45
CA SER A 119 8.66 22.87 45.34
C SER A 119 7.91 23.44 44.15
N ALA A 120 7.37 22.58 43.27
CA ALA A 120 6.64 22.99 42.07
C ALA A 120 5.22 23.49 42.38
N ASP A 121 4.63 23.01 43.46
CA ASP A 121 3.31 23.37 43.98
C ASP A 121 3.38 24.53 44.99
N GLY A 122 4.29 24.48 45.95
CA GLY A 122 4.46 25.49 47.01
C GLY A 122 5.30 26.71 46.61
N LEU A 123 6.31 26.55 45.74
CA LEU A 123 7.25 27.61 45.33
C LEU A 123 7.23 27.80 43.80
N SER A 124 6.03 27.76 43.23
CA SER A 124 5.76 27.57 41.80
C SER A 124 6.38 28.61 40.84
N SER A 125 6.66 29.83 41.33
CA SER A 125 7.35 30.88 40.55
C SER A 125 8.86 30.60 40.46
N ASN A 126 9.50 30.29 41.59
CA ASN A 126 10.91 29.90 41.66
C ASN A 126 11.17 28.60 40.88
N PHE A 127 10.28 27.61 41.00
CA PHE A 127 10.38 26.37 40.22
C PHE A 127 10.32 26.63 38.71
N ASN A 128 9.41 27.49 38.23
CA ASN A 128 9.35 27.91 36.83
C ASN A 128 10.67 28.57 36.38
N SER A 129 11.23 29.46 37.20
CA SER A 129 12.49 30.16 36.90
C SER A 129 13.69 29.20 36.86
N ILE A 130 13.75 28.26 37.80
CA ILE A 130 14.75 27.18 37.84
C ILE A 130 14.64 26.31 36.58
N ARG A 131 13.43 25.87 36.20
CA ARG A 131 13.26 25.08 34.97
C ARG A 131 13.61 25.84 33.70
N LYS A 132 13.35 27.15 33.64
CA LYS A 132 13.78 28.01 32.53
C LYS A 132 15.31 28.09 32.43
N ALA A 133 16.02 28.16 33.55
CA ALA A 133 17.48 28.14 33.54
C ALA A 133 18.03 26.78 33.06
N ILE A 134 17.45 25.66 33.54
CA ILE A 134 17.80 24.32 33.07
C ILE A 134 17.55 24.15 31.56
N SER A 135 16.45 24.68 31.01
CA SER A 135 16.18 24.63 29.56
C SER A 135 17.10 25.54 28.73
N ASN A 136 17.84 26.44 29.36
CA ASN A 136 18.81 27.32 28.72
C ASN A 136 20.25 26.74 28.74
N LEU A 137 20.49 25.63 29.45
CA LEU A 137 21.77 24.91 29.37
C LEU A 137 21.98 24.35 27.95
N ASN A 138 23.22 24.27 27.46
CA ASN A 138 23.49 23.67 26.15
C ASN A 138 23.22 22.15 26.17
N ASN A 139 22.70 21.64 25.06
CA ASN A 139 22.53 20.21 24.80
C ASN A 139 23.77 19.61 24.08
N ASP A 140 24.97 19.92 24.57
CA ASP A 140 26.27 19.56 23.98
C ASP A 140 27.10 18.57 24.84
N GLY A 141 26.52 18.07 25.93
CA GLY A 141 27.21 17.22 26.91
C GLY A 141 27.85 17.96 28.08
N THR A 142 27.88 19.29 28.07
CA THR A 142 28.52 20.11 29.15
C THR A 142 27.54 20.67 30.18
N GLY A 143 26.23 20.48 29.99
CA GLY A 143 25.18 21.05 30.84
C GLY A 143 25.17 20.48 32.25
N SER A 144 25.31 21.35 33.25
CA SER A 144 25.45 20.95 34.66
C SER A 144 24.49 21.70 35.59
N VAL A 145 23.99 20.98 36.60
CA VAL A 145 23.24 21.52 37.74
C VAL A 145 24.03 21.21 39.01
N ASP A 146 24.27 22.19 39.87
CA ASP A 146 25.07 21.99 41.08
C ASP A 146 24.46 22.68 42.32
N PHE A 147 24.63 22.08 43.49
CA PHE A 147 24.13 22.55 44.79
C PHE A 147 25.23 23.20 45.67
N TYR A 148 26.39 23.49 45.11
CA TYR A 148 27.55 24.02 45.84
C TYR A 148 27.23 25.27 46.68
N GLY A 149 27.55 25.19 47.97
CA GLY A 149 27.43 26.29 48.93
C GLY A 149 26.07 26.44 49.60
N ALA A 150 25.11 25.54 49.36
CA ALA A 150 23.82 25.52 50.06
C ALA A 150 23.38 24.11 50.46
N GLU A 151 22.40 24.01 51.34
CA GLU A 151 21.61 22.78 51.58
C GLU A 151 20.22 22.97 50.96
N VAL A 152 19.83 22.07 50.05
CA VAL A 152 18.62 22.25 49.23
C VAL A 152 17.57 21.20 49.59
N TYR A 153 16.42 21.67 50.07
CA TYR A 153 15.34 20.82 50.59
C TYR A 153 14.15 20.81 49.63
N ALA A 154 13.88 19.66 49.02
CA ALA A 154 12.73 19.47 48.14
C ALA A 154 11.48 19.02 48.93
N TYR A 155 10.31 19.57 48.56
CA TYR A 155 9.04 19.13 49.13
C TYR A 155 7.86 19.23 48.14
N GLY A 156 6.78 18.51 48.44
CA GLY A 156 5.59 18.51 47.59
C GLY A 156 5.86 17.81 46.25
N SER A 157 5.61 18.50 45.14
CA SER A 157 5.97 18.01 43.81
C SER A 157 7.30 18.60 43.31
N LEU A 158 8.07 17.78 42.60
CA LEU A 158 9.19 18.21 41.76
C LEU A 158 8.83 18.24 40.27
N SER A 159 7.54 18.36 39.95
CA SER A 159 7.00 18.33 38.58
C SER A 159 5.89 19.34 38.36
N LYS A 160 5.75 19.84 37.14
CA LYS A 160 4.66 20.73 36.76
C LYS A 160 4.29 20.53 35.29
N ASN A 161 3.01 20.33 35.00
CA ASN A 161 2.48 20.17 33.65
C ASN A 161 3.22 19.11 32.80
N GLY A 162 3.64 17.99 33.41
CA GLY A 162 4.41 16.93 32.74
C GLY A 162 5.92 17.17 32.65
N VAL A 163 6.42 18.25 33.24
CA VAL A 163 7.83 18.67 33.20
C VAL A 163 8.44 18.59 34.60
N GLY A 164 9.27 17.56 34.84
CA GLY A 164 10.00 17.38 36.08
C GLY A 164 11.23 18.29 36.22
N LEU A 165 11.77 18.43 37.43
CA LEU A 165 12.92 19.31 37.74
C LEU A 165 14.14 19.06 36.84
N PHE A 166 14.52 17.81 36.62
CA PHE A 166 15.72 17.40 35.87
C PHE A 166 15.39 16.81 34.49
N SER A 167 14.24 17.16 33.92
CA SER A 167 13.78 16.65 32.62
C SER A 167 14.41 17.36 31.43
N GLY A 168 14.57 16.63 30.32
CA GLY A 168 15.14 17.10 29.07
C GLY A 168 16.64 16.90 28.97
N LYS A 169 17.12 16.91 27.72
CA LYS A 169 18.46 16.45 27.35
C LYS A 169 19.62 17.34 27.83
N ASN A 170 19.32 18.58 28.26
CA ASN A 170 20.30 19.62 28.56
C ASN A 170 21.03 19.44 29.91
N ILE A 171 20.77 18.36 30.66
CA ILE A 171 21.53 18.00 31.86
C ILE A 171 22.36 16.76 31.57
N SER A 172 23.68 16.89 31.74
CA SER A 172 24.67 15.83 31.56
C SER A 172 25.39 15.48 32.87
N SER A 173 25.34 16.36 33.88
CA SER A 173 25.81 16.08 35.25
C SER A 173 24.98 16.79 36.32
N ILE A 174 24.96 16.20 37.53
CA ILE A 174 24.49 16.85 38.76
C ILE A 174 25.66 16.82 39.75
N GLY A 175 26.03 17.99 40.29
CA GLY A 175 27.14 18.17 41.23
C GLY A 175 26.67 18.48 42.65
N ASN A 176 27.46 18.02 43.64
CA ASN A 176 27.15 18.10 45.08
C ASN A 176 25.74 17.54 45.42
N ASP A 177 25.39 16.39 44.84
CA ASP A 177 24.11 15.69 45.01
C ASP A 177 23.77 15.32 46.46
N ASP A 178 24.79 15.18 47.31
CA ASP A 178 24.67 14.94 48.75
C ASP A 178 23.97 16.08 49.51
N ARG A 179 23.86 17.26 48.88
CA ARG A 179 23.19 18.48 49.38
C ARG A 179 21.70 18.56 49.05
N PHE A 180 21.17 17.62 48.27
CA PHE A 180 19.76 17.61 47.82
C PHE A 180 18.92 16.63 48.67
N ASP A 181 18.17 17.17 49.63
CA ASP A 181 17.28 16.41 50.52
C ASP A 181 15.88 16.30 49.89
N VAL A 182 15.51 15.09 49.45
CA VAL A 182 14.19 14.77 48.86
C VAL A 182 13.21 14.16 49.85
N SER A 183 13.56 14.06 51.14
CA SER A 183 12.78 13.31 52.14
C SER A 183 11.36 13.85 52.36
N ASN A 184 11.07 15.09 51.95
CA ASN A 184 9.75 15.72 52.04
C ASN A 184 8.98 15.77 50.70
N VAL A 185 9.50 15.16 49.64
CA VAL A 185 8.83 15.06 48.32
C VAL A 185 7.73 14.00 48.34
N THR A 186 6.59 14.33 47.74
CA THR A 186 5.44 13.43 47.53
C THR A 186 5.23 13.06 46.07
N ASP A 187 5.68 13.87 45.11
CA ASP A 187 5.50 13.63 43.68
C ASP A 187 6.82 13.84 42.90
N MET A 188 7.30 12.75 42.28
CA MET A 188 8.49 12.70 41.43
C MET A 188 8.14 12.38 39.97
N SER A 189 6.90 12.63 39.54
CA SER A 189 6.49 12.38 38.17
C SER A 189 7.36 13.14 37.16
N TYR A 190 7.74 12.48 36.08
CA TYR A 190 8.59 13.03 35.01
C TYR A 190 9.93 13.63 35.46
N LEU A 191 10.41 13.34 36.69
CA LEU A 191 11.54 14.05 37.32
C LEU A 191 12.78 14.12 36.42
N PHE A 192 13.11 13.01 35.75
CA PHE A 192 14.25 12.88 34.84
C PHE A 192 13.83 12.67 33.38
N LYS A 193 12.55 12.85 33.01
CA LYS A 193 12.04 12.48 31.66
C LYS A 193 12.93 13.03 30.54
N ASP A 194 13.36 12.17 29.61
CA ASP A 194 14.27 12.48 28.49
C ASP A 194 15.62 13.14 28.91
N SER A 195 16.11 12.86 30.12
CA SER A 195 17.43 13.33 30.58
C SER A 195 18.59 12.62 29.87
N SER A 196 19.70 13.34 29.68
CA SER A 196 20.96 12.81 29.14
C SER A 196 21.95 12.37 30.23
N LEU A 197 21.55 12.37 31.51
CA LEU A 197 22.38 11.92 32.62
C LEU A 197 22.84 10.47 32.42
N THR A 198 24.16 10.23 32.46
CA THR A 198 24.76 8.89 32.34
C THR A 198 25.13 8.26 33.68
N ASN A 199 25.07 9.02 34.78
CA ASN A 199 25.36 8.56 36.13
C ASN A 199 24.16 8.83 37.05
N PHE A 200 23.51 7.77 37.53
CA PHE A 200 22.38 7.82 38.46
C PHE A 200 22.72 7.25 39.86
N SER A 201 23.99 7.00 40.15
CA SER A 201 24.42 6.37 41.43
C SER A 201 24.02 7.17 42.68
N PHE A 202 23.91 8.50 42.57
CA PHE A 202 23.45 9.40 43.62
C PHE A 202 22.06 9.04 44.18
N LEU A 203 21.17 8.47 43.35
CA LEU A 203 19.82 8.06 43.74
C LEU A 203 19.81 7.04 44.90
N SER A 204 20.90 6.29 45.10
CA SER A 204 21.03 5.33 46.20
C SER A 204 21.00 5.96 47.61
N GLY A 205 21.18 7.29 47.72
CA GLY A 205 21.07 8.02 48.98
C GLY A 205 19.67 8.57 49.31
N TRP A 206 18.74 8.59 48.35
CA TRP A 206 17.49 9.34 48.46
C TRP A 206 16.42 8.65 49.32
N ASP A 207 15.90 9.35 50.35
CA ASP A 207 14.70 8.91 51.09
C ASP A 207 13.41 9.21 50.30
N VAL A 208 12.99 8.27 49.46
CA VAL A 208 11.72 8.34 48.73
C VAL A 208 10.49 7.93 49.56
N SER A 209 10.61 7.71 50.88
CA SER A 209 9.53 7.10 51.71
C SER A 209 8.27 7.95 51.91
N LYS A 210 8.21 9.17 51.36
CA LYS A 210 7.00 10.01 51.29
C LYS A 210 6.38 10.10 49.89
N VAL A 211 7.04 9.56 48.85
CA VAL A 211 6.58 9.64 47.45
C VAL A 211 5.34 8.77 47.22
N THR A 212 4.32 9.34 46.58
CA THR A 212 3.08 8.67 46.15
C THR A 212 2.98 8.57 44.62
N ASN A 213 3.65 9.43 43.86
CA ASN A 213 3.63 9.42 42.40
C ASN A 213 5.04 9.38 41.78
N MET A 214 5.26 8.43 40.88
CA MET A 214 6.48 8.26 40.08
C MET A 214 6.19 8.15 38.57
N SER A 215 5.00 8.59 38.11
CA SER A 215 4.60 8.46 36.72
C SER A 215 5.56 9.14 35.74
N GLY A 216 6.06 8.41 34.75
CA GLY A 216 7.01 8.92 33.76
C GLY A 216 8.38 9.33 34.32
N MET A 217 8.70 9.02 35.59
CA MET A 217 9.88 9.54 36.30
C MET A 217 11.19 9.39 35.52
N PHE A 218 11.37 8.24 34.87
CA PHE A 218 12.52 7.92 34.02
C PHE A 218 12.14 7.66 32.55
N SER A 219 10.98 8.12 32.08
CA SER A 219 10.56 7.93 30.68
C SER A 219 11.61 8.51 29.73
N GLY A 220 12.01 7.73 28.73
CA GLY A 220 13.05 8.08 27.77
C GLY A 220 14.46 8.22 28.34
N CYS A 221 14.77 7.71 29.54
CA CYS A 221 16.09 7.92 30.17
C CYS A 221 17.19 6.95 29.73
N ALA A 222 16.89 5.85 29.03
CA ALA A 222 17.91 4.86 28.63
C ALA A 222 17.74 4.52 27.14
N LYS A 223 18.69 4.91 26.29
CA LYS A 223 18.56 4.77 24.84
C LYS A 223 19.70 3.92 24.27
N ARG A 224 19.34 2.86 23.55
CA ARG A 224 20.23 2.16 22.62
C ARG A 224 20.50 3.07 21.43
N ASN A 225 21.77 3.22 21.08
CA ASN A 225 22.24 4.04 19.97
C ASN A 225 22.69 3.15 18.81
N TYR A 226 22.58 3.72 17.61
CA TYR A 226 22.94 3.08 16.35
C TYR A 226 23.73 4.08 15.50
N ASP A 227 24.59 3.61 14.60
CA ASP A 227 25.30 4.46 13.63
C ASP A 227 24.46 4.75 12.37
N SER A 228 25.09 5.33 11.34
CA SER A 228 24.46 5.62 10.04
C SER A 228 23.99 4.37 9.29
N ASP A 229 24.59 3.23 9.60
CA ASP A 229 24.42 1.98 8.85
C ASP A 229 23.42 1.05 9.56
N GLY A 230 22.97 1.46 10.75
CA GLY A 230 22.01 0.76 11.60
C GLY A 230 22.64 -0.22 12.59
N GLU A 231 23.98 -0.24 12.69
CA GLU A 231 24.69 -1.11 13.63
C GLU A 231 24.70 -0.55 15.06
N PHE A 232 24.71 -1.44 16.05
CA PHE A 232 24.51 -1.07 17.45
C PHE A 232 25.79 -0.52 18.09
N THR A 233 25.81 0.78 18.36
CA THR A 233 27.00 1.50 18.87
C THR A 233 27.11 1.56 20.39
N GLY A 234 26.04 1.21 21.13
CA GLY A 234 26.06 1.14 22.59
C GLY A 234 24.80 1.71 23.25
N ILE A 235 24.85 1.94 24.56
CA ILE A 235 23.72 2.43 25.35
C ILE A 235 24.12 3.67 26.14
N THR A 236 23.26 4.69 26.15
CA THR A 236 23.41 5.92 26.94
C THR A 236 22.25 6.14 27.90
N GLY A 237 22.54 6.73 29.06
CA GLY A 237 21.55 7.14 30.06
C GLY A 237 21.44 6.18 31.25
N LEU A 238 20.21 5.92 31.71
CA LEU A 238 19.88 5.02 32.84
C LEU A 238 20.04 3.54 32.47
N THR A 239 21.27 3.09 32.29
CA THR A 239 21.59 1.70 31.93
C THR A 239 21.58 0.76 33.13
N ASP A 240 22.08 1.21 34.28
CA ASP A 240 22.03 0.49 35.56
C ASP A 240 20.99 1.12 36.52
N ILE A 241 20.04 0.30 36.96
CA ILE A 241 19.02 0.65 37.96
C ILE A 241 19.34 0.10 39.37
N SER A 242 20.53 -0.48 39.60
CA SER A 242 20.94 -1.01 40.91
C SER A 242 20.99 0.04 42.02
N ALA A 243 21.11 1.32 41.67
CA ALA A 243 21.00 2.45 42.60
C ALA A 243 19.61 2.52 43.28
N LEU A 244 18.56 1.97 42.65
CA LEU A 244 17.17 2.03 43.12
C LEU A 244 16.80 0.92 44.12
N LYS A 245 17.69 -0.07 44.35
CA LYS A 245 17.38 -1.32 45.08
C LYS A 245 16.92 -1.18 46.53
N ASP A 246 17.32 -0.10 47.19
CA ASP A 246 17.06 0.18 48.61
C ASP A 246 15.92 1.20 48.82
N TRP A 247 15.23 1.61 47.74
CA TRP A 247 14.14 2.59 47.80
C TRP A 247 12.86 2.08 48.48
N ASN A 248 12.35 2.85 49.44
CA ASN A 248 11.08 2.58 50.10
C ASN A 248 9.89 3.14 49.29
N VAL A 249 9.53 2.46 48.20
CA VAL A 249 8.39 2.81 47.35
C VAL A 249 7.01 2.47 47.95
N GLY A 250 6.94 2.08 49.23
CA GLY A 250 5.75 1.54 49.90
C GLY A 250 4.56 2.48 50.10
N LYS A 251 4.58 3.68 49.51
CA LYS A 251 3.45 4.63 49.41
C LYS A 251 3.09 5.00 47.97
N VAL A 252 3.87 4.55 46.99
CA VAL A 252 3.65 4.89 45.57
C VAL A 252 2.36 4.23 45.11
N THR A 253 1.43 5.03 44.58
CA THR A 253 0.16 4.58 44.00
C THR A 253 0.21 4.57 42.48
N ASN A 254 1.04 5.42 41.86
CA ASN A 254 1.14 5.54 40.41
C ASN A 254 2.58 5.39 39.91
N MET A 255 2.79 4.40 39.03
CA MET A 255 4.04 4.13 38.31
C MET A 255 3.84 4.14 36.78
N SER A 256 2.76 4.75 36.28
CA SER A 256 2.48 4.75 34.84
C SER A 256 3.61 5.39 34.04
N ASN A 257 4.02 4.76 32.95
CA ASN A 257 5.06 5.21 32.04
C ASN A 257 6.46 5.31 32.68
N MET A 258 6.69 4.78 33.89
CA MET A 258 7.88 5.09 34.70
C MET A 258 9.21 4.87 33.97
N PHE A 259 9.32 3.80 33.18
CA PHE A 259 10.47 3.49 32.31
C PHE A 259 10.07 3.38 30.82
N GLU A 260 8.99 4.06 30.41
CA GLU A 260 8.53 4.10 29.02
C GLU A 260 9.61 4.67 28.11
N GLY A 261 10.05 3.89 27.11
CA GLY A 261 11.10 4.29 26.18
C GLY A 261 12.52 4.07 26.67
N CYS A 262 12.73 3.38 27.79
CA CYS A 262 14.05 2.98 28.27
C CYS A 262 14.57 1.74 27.54
N THR A 263 14.75 1.84 26.21
CA THR A 263 15.23 0.75 25.34
C THR A 263 16.58 0.18 25.76
N GLY A 264 17.36 0.96 26.54
CA GLY A 264 18.62 0.57 27.15
C GLY A 264 18.57 -0.23 28.45
N ILE A 265 17.40 -0.50 29.04
CA ILE A 265 17.28 -1.34 30.25
C ILE A 265 17.12 -2.80 29.84
N GLU A 266 17.99 -3.66 30.38
CA GLU A 266 18.07 -5.09 30.02
C GLU A 266 17.72 -6.02 31.20
N GLU A 267 18.11 -5.63 32.42
CA GLU A 267 17.83 -6.34 33.68
C GLU A 267 16.97 -5.52 34.65
N LEU A 268 16.03 -6.19 35.33
CA LEU A 268 15.17 -5.57 36.35
C LEU A 268 15.64 -5.80 37.79
N GLY A 269 16.88 -6.26 38.00
CA GLY A 269 17.42 -6.65 39.30
C GLY A 269 17.35 -5.56 40.38
N GLY A 270 17.51 -4.29 39.99
CA GLY A 270 17.40 -3.13 40.88
C GLY A 270 15.98 -2.86 41.45
N LEU A 271 14.94 -3.54 40.94
CA LEU A 271 13.55 -3.38 41.40
C LEU A 271 13.06 -4.54 42.28
N LYS A 272 13.90 -5.56 42.50
CA LYS A 272 13.50 -6.86 43.08
C LYS A 272 12.89 -6.80 44.48
N ASN A 273 13.38 -5.89 45.31
CA ASN A 273 12.96 -5.76 46.72
C ASN A 273 11.84 -4.71 46.94
N TRP A 274 11.28 -4.13 45.87
CA TRP A 274 10.32 -3.04 45.97
C TRP A 274 8.95 -3.50 46.49
N ASN A 275 8.47 -2.85 47.57
CA ASN A 275 7.11 -3.03 48.05
C ASN A 275 6.11 -2.21 47.21
N VAL A 276 5.74 -2.73 46.04
CA VAL A 276 4.71 -2.14 45.15
C VAL A 276 3.26 -2.30 45.67
N GLY A 277 3.06 -2.75 46.91
CA GLY A 277 1.74 -3.10 47.46
C GLY A 277 0.70 -1.97 47.53
N SER A 278 1.09 -0.71 47.32
CA SER A 278 0.19 0.44 47.22
C SER A 278 -0.14 0.88 45.79
N VAL A 279 0.53 0.31 44.78
CA VAL A 279 0.38 0.74 43.38
C VAL A 279 -0.99 0.32 42.84
N THR A 280 -1.69 1.26 42.22
CA THR A 280 -2.97 1.05 41.51
C THR A 280 -2.82 1.15 39.99
N ASN A 281 -1.83 1.90 39.49
CA ASN A 281 -1.63 2.13 38.07
C ASN A 281 -0.19 1.78 37.62
N MET A 282 -0.08 0.84 36.68
CA MET A 282 1.18 0.40 36.04
C MET A 282 1.14 0.55 34.50
N LYS A 283 0.21 1.37 33.95
CA LYS A 283 0.09 1.61 32.51
C LYS A 283 1.45 1.95 31.88
N SER A 284 1.80 1.33 30.75
CA SER A 284 3.03 1.58 29.98
C SER A 284 4.35 1.55 30.78
N MET A 285 4.39 0.94 31.98
CA MET A 285 5.52 1.07 32.91
C MET A 285 6.87 0.68 32.28
N PHE A 286 6.87 -0.31 31.38
CA PHE A 286 8.01 -0.77 30.60
C PHE A 286 7.69 -0.83 29.10
N SER A 287 6.91 0.13 28.58
CA SER A 287 6.55 0.21 27.14
C SER A 287 7.70 0.79 26.30
N ALA A 288 7.78 0.41 25.03
CA ALA A 288 8.49 1.15 23.98
C ALA A 288 7.82 2.52 23.72
N VAL A 289 8.56 3.49 23.18
CA VAL A 289 7.96 4.78 22.73
C VAL A 289 7.25 4.56 21.40
N ILE A 290 5.97 4.91 21.34
CA ILE A 290 5.24 5.05 20.07
C ILE A 290 5.58 6.41 19.45
N THR A 291 6.15 6.40 18.25
CA THR A 291 6.49 7.61 17.46
C THR A 291 5.46 7.94 16.40
N ASP A 292 4.75 6.92 15.90
CA ASP A 292 3.76 7.05 14.85
C ASP A 292 2.59 6.12 15.22
N GLY A 293 1.48 6.74 15.65
CA GLY A 293 0.32 6.02 16.17
C GLY A 293 -0.41 5.22 15.10
N ASP A 294 -0.45 5.74 13.87
CA ASP A 294 -1.15 5.12 12.75
C ASP A 294 -0.37 3.90 12.26
N LYS A 295 0.96 3.99 12.14
CA LYS A 295 1.85 2.83 11.92
C LYS A 295 1.74 1.79 13.03
N ARG A 296 1.74 2.24 14.29
CA ARG A 296 1.57 1.33 15.44
C ARG A 296 0.26 0.55 15.31
N ASP A 297 -0.86 1.21 14.98
CA ASP A 297 -2.18 0.58 14.87
C ASP A 297 -2.42 -0.22 13.57
N SER A 298 -1.69 0.06 12.49
CA SER A 298 -1.62 -0.77 11.28
C SER A 298 -0.70 -2.00 11.41
N PHE A 299 -0.03 -2.16 12.56
CA PHE A 299 0.97 -3.20 12.84
C PHE A 299 2.28 -3.08 12.04
N ASP A 300 2.66 -1.85 11.66
CA ASP A 300 4.01 -1.54 11.18
C ASP A 300 4.99 -1.37 12.37
N PRO A 301 6.09 -2.16 12.47
CA PRO A 301 7.09 -2.01 13.53
C PRO A 301 7.78 -0.63 13.55
N ASN A 302 7.76 0.13 12.44
CA ASN A 302 8.25 1.51 12.39
C ASN A 302 7.35 2.51 13.15
N GLY A 303 6.24 2.04 13.75
CA GLY A 303 5.43 2.81 14.70
C GLY A 303 6.13 3.16 16.02
N TYR A 304 7.30 2.55 16.32
CA TYR A 304 8.05 2.74 17.56
C TYR A 304 9.42 3.38 17.35
N ALA A 305 9.93 4.11 18.35
CA ALA A 305 11.29 4.65 18.37
C ALA A 305 12.40 3.60 18.56
N GLY A 306 12.05 2.31 18.59
CA GLY A 306 12.88 1.21 19.06
C GLY A 306 12.21 0.41 20.17
N LEU A 307 12.47 -0.90 20.19
CA LEU A 307 11.88 -1.85 21.13
C LEU A 307 12.63 -1.89 22.47
N MET A 308 11.95 -2.34 23.52
CA MET A 308 12.53 -2.49 24.86
C MET A 308 13.35 -3.78 24.95
N ASN A 309 14.59 -3.70 25.46
CA ASN A 309 15.52 -4.83 25.51
C ASN A 309 15.49 -5.66 26.81
N ILE A 310 14.41 -5.55 27.60
CA ILE A 310 14.22 -6.35 28.82
C ILE A 310 14.07 -7.83 28.44
N THR A 311 14.90 -8.71 29.00
CA THR A 311 14.94 -10.15 28.63
C THR A 311 14.22 -11.08 29.63
N SER A 312 14.15 -10.70 30.90
CA SER A 312 13.53 -11.48 31.99
C SER A 312 12.76 -10.59 32.98
N LEU A 313 11.61 -11.11 33.44
CA LEU A 313 10.82 -10.54 34.54
C LEU A 313 11.01 -11.26 35.88
N GLU A 314 11.89 -12.27 36.02
CA GLU A 314 12.15 -12.97 37.31
C GLU A 314 12.33 -12.02 38.52
N PRO A 315 13.01 -10.86 38.40
CA PRO A 315 13.15 -9.92 39.50
C PRO A 315 11.81 -9.43 40.07
N LEU A 316 10.71 -9.45 39.30
CA LEU A 316 9.39 -8.97 39.72
C LEU A 316 8.53 -10.05 40.42
N LYS A 317 9.03 -11.27 40.61
CA LYS A 317 8.25 -12.42 41.14
C LYS A 317 7.63 -12.22 42.52
N ASP A 318 8.27 -11.39 43.35
CA ASP A 318 7.89 -11.15 44.74
C ASP A 318 7.01 -9.87 44.89
N TRP A 319 6.64 -9.22 43.78
CA TRP A 319 5.80 -8.02 43.76
C TRP A 319 4.33 -8.29 44.11
N ASN A 320 3.81 -7.53 45.08
CA ASN A 320 2.40 -7.58 45.46
C ASN A 320 1.52 -6.63 44.61
N VAL A 321 1.09 -7.09 43.44
CA VAL A 321 0.23 -6.30 42.53
C VAL A 321 -1.27 -6.30 42.90
N SER A 322 -1.67 -6.77 44.10
CA SER A 322 -3.10 -6.97 44.46
C SER A 322 -3.96 -5.70 44.62
N ASN A 323 -3.37 -4.52 44.43
CA ASN A 323 -4.06 -3.23 44.37
C ASN A 323 -4.10 -2.61 42.96
N VAL A 324 -3.42 -3.20 41.96
CA VAL A 324 -3.36 -2.69 40.59
C VAL A 324 -4.71 -2.87 39.89
N THR A 325 -5.21 -1.80 39.26
CA THR A 325 -6.42 -1.79 38.44
C THR A 325 -6.12 -1.58 36.95
N ASN A 326 -5.00 -0.95 36.59
CA ASN A 326 -4.62 -0.73 35.19
C ASN A 326 -3.21 -1.29 34.88
N MET A 327 -3.14 -2.14 33.84
CA MET A 327 -1.91 -2.71 33.26
C MET A 327 -1.86 -2.51 31.72
N ASP A 328 -2.57 -1.51 31.17
CA ASP A 328 -2.54 -1.20 29.73
C ASP A 328 -1.12 -0.98 29.24
N SER A 329 -0.75 -1.56 28.09
CA SER A 329 0.56 -1.41 27.43
C SER A 329 1.78 -1.68 28.33
N MET A 330 1.62 -2.34 29.50
CA MET A 330 2.67 -2.39 30.54
C MET A 330 4.03 -2.90 30.04
N PHE A 331 4.03 -3.83 29.07
CA PHE A 331 5.22 -4.37 28.39
C PHE A 331 5.10 -4.25 26.85
N GLU A 332 4.32 -3.29 26.34
CA GLU A 332 4.17 -3.10 24.89
C GLU A 332 5.51 -2.79 24.23
N GLY A 333 5.86 -3.53 23.17
CA GLY A 333 7.15 -3.37 22.48
C GLY A 333 8.34 -3.99 23.21
N CYS A 334 8.14 -4.83 24.24
CA CYS A 334 9.19 -5.69 24.81
C CYS A 334 9.56 -6.87 23.88
N GLY A 335 10.10 -6.56 22.71
CA GLY A 335 10.43 -7.54 21.67
C GLY A 335 11.42 -8.63 22.11
N SER A 336 12.39 -8.26 22.96
CA SER A 336 13.43 -9.17 23.47
C SER A 336 13.00 -10.04 24.65
N LEU A 337 11.78 -9.88 25.16
CA LEU A 337 11.35 -10.51 26.41
C LEU A 337 11.04 -11.99 26.24
N GLU A 338 11.77 -12.84 26.99
CA GLU A 338 11.74 -14.31 26.86
C GLU A 338 11.30 -15.02 28.14
N ASP A 339 11.65 -14.48 29.31
CA ASP A 339 11.32 -15.08 30.60
C ASP A 339 10.25 -14.30 31.36
N PHE A 340 9.06 -14.92 31.45
CA PHE A 340 7.86 -14.38 32.09
C PHE A 340 7.61 -14.98 33.49
N THR A 341 8.54 -15.79 34.04
CA THR A 341 8.33 -16.51 35.32
C THR A 341 8.03 -15.60 36.51
N GLY A 342 8.50 -14.35 36.48
CA GLY A 342 8.16 -13.35 37.51
C GLY A 342 6.71 -12.89 37.55
N LEU A 343 5.86 -13.29 36.59
CA LEU A 343 4.44 -12.94 36.55
C LEU A 343 3.53 -14.06 37.11
N GLU A 344 4.09 -15.25 37.37
CA GLU A 344 3.37 -16.48 37.66
C GLU A 344 2.45 -16.48 38.88
N ASN A 345 2.74 -15.64 39.88
CA ASN A 345 2.08 -15.63 41.18
C ASN A 345 1.41 -14.28 41.49
N TRP A 346 1.31 -13.40 40.48
CA TRP A 346 0.68 -12.09 40.60
C TRP A 346 -0.84 -12.21 40.84
N ASN A 347 -1.33 -11.52 41.87
CA ASN A 347 -2.75 -11.47 42.20
C ASN A 347 -3.47 -10.36 41.41
N THR A 348 -3.88 -10.68 40.18
CA THR A 348 -4.50 -9.76 39.22
C THR A 348 -6.00 -9.48 39.46
N LYS A 349 -6.58 -9.95 40.58
CA LYS A 349 -8.03 -9.91 40.89
C LYS A 349 -8.70 -8.52 40.83
N LYS A 350 -7.92 -7.44 40.91
CA LYS A 350 -8.43 -6.05 40.81
C LYS A 350 -8.20 -5.39 39.44
N VAL A 351 -7.52 -6.05 38.51
CA VAL A 351 -7.20 -5.45 37.20
C VAL A 351 -8.47 -5.34 36.36
N GLU A 352 -8.73 -4.15 35.85
CA GLU A 352 -9.90 -3.77 35.06
C GLU A 352 -9.55 -3.57 33.57
N SER A 353 -8.27 -3.32 33.25
CA SER A 353 -7.79 -3.20 31.87
C SER A 353 -6.35 -3.71 31.66
N MET A 354 -6.17 -4.42 30.53
CA MET A 354 -4.92 -5.04 30.07
C MET A 354 -4.72 -4.83 28.55
N ASN A 355 -5.22 -3.72 28.00
CA ASN A 355 -5.17 -3.47 26.55
C ASN A 355 -3.72 -3.34 26.09
N SER A 356 -3.36 -4.00 25.00
CA SER A 356 -2.01 -4.00 24.40
C SER A 356 -0.87 -4.44 25.33
N MET A 357 -1.17 -5.05 26.49
CA MET A 357 -0.20 -5.31 27.57
C MET A 357 1.07 -6.06 27.12
N PHE A 358 0.95 -6.95 26.13
CA PHE A 358 2.06 -7.69 25.51
C PHE A 358 2.09 -7.56 23.97
N ARG A 359 1.55 -6.46 23.42
CA ARG A 359 1.63 -6.15 21.98
C ARG A 359 3.12 -6.03 21.58
N TYR A 360 3.52 -6.65 20.47
CA TYR A 360 4.93 -6.77 20.04
C TYR A 360 5.90 -7.46 21.02
N CYS A 361 5.42 -8.21 22.02
CA CYS A 361 6.26 -9.15 22.77
C CYS A 361 6.60 -10.37 21.91
N MET A 362 7.39 -10.18 20.84
CA MET A 362 7.64 -11.18 19.80
C MET A 362 8.13 -12.52 20.35
N ASN A 363 8.91 -12.51 21.44
CA ASN A 363 9.47 -13.70 22.06
C ASN A 363 8.63 -14.28 23.22
N ILE A 364 7.40 -13.78 23.46
CA ILE A 364 6.48 -14.38 24.42
C ILE A 364 6.22 -15.85 24.09
N GLY A 365 6.37 -16.71 25.10
CA GLY A 365 6.27 -18.16 24.92
C GLY A 365 7.41 -18.80 24.13
N LYS A 366 8.52 -18.12 23.78
CA LYS A 366 9.65 -18.72 23.02
C LYS A 366 10.14 -20.06 23.59
N LYS A 367 10.09 -20.22 24.92
CA LYS A 367 10.52 -21.41 25.66
C LYS A 367 9.52 -22.59 25.55
N ASP A 368 8.25 -22.37 25.94
CA ASP A 368 7.22 -23.42 26.09
C ASP A 368 6.13 -23.39 25.01
N LYS A 369 6.24 -22.45 24.06
CA LYS A 369 5.32 -22.12 22.95
C LYS A 369 3.92 -21.64 23.35
N SER A 370 3.75 -21.30 24.62
CA SER A 370 2.47 -21.02 25.28
C SER A 370 2.51 -19.78 26.19
N LEU A 371 1.37 -19.51 26.83
CA LEU A 371 1.12 -18.41 27.76
C LEU A 371 1.12 -18.87 29.24
N ASN A 372 1.83 -19.97 29.56
CA ASN A 372 1.83 -20.65 30.88
C ASN A 372 1.94 -19.72 32.10
N ALA A 373 2.70 -18.62 31.98
CA ALA A 373 2.94 -17.66 33.06
C ALA A 373 1.65 -17.01 33.62
N PHE A 374 0.53 -17.04 32.89
CA PHE A 374 -0.72 -16.37 33.27
C PHE A 374 -1.81 -17.31 33.80
N GLN A 375 -1.50 -18.61 33.98
CA GLN A 375 -2.49 -19.63 34.34
C GLN A 375 -3.13 -19.41 35.73
N LYS A 376 -2.46 -18.67 36.62
CA LYS A 376 -2.96 -18.36 37.98
C LYS A 376 -3.72 -17.02 38.08
N TRP A 377 -3.85 -16.27 36.99
CA TRP A 377 -4.41 -14.91 36.99
C TRP A 377 -5.94 -14.90 37.13
N ASP A 378 -6.47 -14.00 37.98
CA ASP A 378 -7.91 -13.77 38.17
C ASP A 378 -8.36 -12.55 37.35
N VAL A 379 -8.56 -12.75 36.05
CA VAL A 379 -9.03 -11.70 35.12
C VAL A 379 -10.53 -11.38 35.24
N SER A 380 -11.23 -11.85 36.29
CA SER A 380 -12.69 -11.70 36.42
C SER A 380 -13.19 -10.24 36.57
N LYS A 381 -12.29 -9.27 36.62
CA LYS A 381 -12.57 -7.83 36.59
C LYS A 381 -12.20 -7.11 35.30
N VAL A 382 -11.44 -7.76 34.40
CA VAL A 382 -10.96 -7.14 33.16
C VAL A 382 -12.13 -6.91 32.20
N THR A 383 -12.20 -5.71 31.61
CA THR A 383 -13.18 -5.33 30.58
C THR A 383 -12.53 -5.16 29.21
N GLY A 384 -11.29 -4.65 29.16
CA GLY A 384 -10.52 -4.43 27.93
C GLY A 384 -9.30 -5.35 27.80
N THR A 385 -9.27 -6.12 26.72
CA THR A 385 -8.12 -6.96 26.29
C THR A 385 -7.69 -6.64 24.85
N ARG A 386 -7.98 -5.43 24.34
CA ARG A 386 -7.71 -5.05 22.94
C ARG A 386 -6.22 -5.17 22.61
N ALA A 387 -5.88 -5.85 21.52
CA ALA A 387 -4.50 -6.11 21.06
C ALA A 387 -3.56 -6.76 22.10
N MET A 388 -4.10 -7.41 23.15
CA MET A 388 -3.30 -7.85 24.32
C MET A 388 -2.09 -8.71 23.97
N PHE A 389 -2.20 -9.58 22.95
CA PHE A 389 -1.13 -10.46 22.46
C PHE A 389 -0.81 -10.26 20.97
N ALA A 390 -1.16 -9.11 20.39
CA ALA A 390 -0.98 -8.88 18.96
C ALA A 390 0.51 -8.78 18.56
N VAL A 391 0.84 -9.30 17.37
CA VAL A 391 2.20 -9.41 16.81
C VAL A 391 3.15 -10.22 17.70
N THR A 392 2.69 -11.40 18.13
CA THR A 392 3.47 -12.34 18.96
C THR A 392 3.68 -13.70 18.29
N LYS A 393 4.71 -14.46 18.71
CA LYS A 393 5.08 -15.75 18.09
C LYS A 393 4.58 -16.98 18.86
N ILE A 394 3.50 -16.84 19.64
CA ILE A 394 2.84 -17.96 20.31
C ILE A 394 2.37 -19.02 19.30
N GLN A 395 2.31 -20.28 19.70
CA GLN A 395 1.75 -21.35 18.87
C GLN A 395 0.41 -21.89 19.39
N ASN A 396 0.13 -21.71 20.68
CA ASN A 396 -1.09 -22.16 21.33
C ASN A 396 -1.55 -21.23 22.46
N THR A 397 -2.77 -21.47 22.97
CA THR A 397 -3.41 -20.73 24.06
C THR A 397 -3.33 -21.42 25.44
N VAL A 398 -2.38 -22.36 25.65
CA VAL A 398 -2.14 -22.95 26.99
C VAL A 398 -1.69 -21.86 27.96
N GLY A 399 -2.25 -21.85 29.17
CA GLY A 399 -2.01 -20.83 30.20
C GLY A 399 -3.05 -19.72 30.32
N ILE A 400 -4.05 -19.64 29.42
CA ILE A 400 -5.20 -18.70 29.54
C ILE A 400 -6.56 -19.41 29.57
N GLU A 401 -6.57 -20.73 29.75
CA GLU A 401 -7.74 -21.61 29.68
C GLU A 401 -8.75 -21.34 30.81
N ASN A 402 -8.23 -21.05 32.00
CA ASN A 402 -9.01 -20.86 33.23
C ASN A 402 -9.49 -19.42 33.43
N TRP A 403 -9.25 -18.52 32.47
CA TRP A 403 -9.63 -17.11 32.54
C TRP A 403 -11.15 -16.90 32.54
N ASN A 404 -11.62 -16.05 33.45
CA ASN A 404 -13.02 -15.65 33.53
C ASN A 404 -13.27 -14.37 32.71
N VAL A 405 -13.65 -14.51 31.45
CA VAL A 405 -13.87 -13.39 30.52
C VAL A 405 -15.27 -12.78 30.63
N SER A 406 -16.08 -13.12 31.64
CA SER A 406 -17.49 -12.68 31.81
C SER A 406 -17.71 -11.17 31.99
N ASN A 407 -16.65 -10.37 32.00
CA ASN A 407 -16.68 -8.91 32.02
C ASN A 407 -15.98 -8.25 30.82
N VAL A 408 -15.31 -9.02 29.95
CA VAL A 408 -14.67 -8.52 28.73
C VAL A 408 -15.74 -8.07 27.74
N THR A 409 -15.63 -6.85 27.24
CA THR A 409 -16.60 -6.26 26.30
C THR A 409 -16.11 -6.25 24.85
N ALA A 410 -14.79 -6.28 24.62
CA ALA A 410 -14.22 -6.37 23.28
C ALA A 410 -12.94 -7.20 23.31
N MET A 411 -12.77 -8.07 22.30
CA MET A 411 -11.54 -8.84 22.05
C MET A 411 -10.84 -8.37 20.77
N ASP A 412 -11.01 -7.09 20.46
CA ASP A 412 -10.48 -6.45 19.26
C ASP A 412 -8.97 -6.62 19.15
N ASP A 413 -8.46 -6.91 17.96
CA ASP A 413 -7.05 -7.14 17.65
C ASP A 413 -6.35 -8.23 18.52
N MET A 414 -7.05 -8.98 19.39
CA MET A 414 -6.43 -9.61 20.58
C MET A 414 -5.25 -10.56 20.26
N PHE A 415 -5.34 -11.30 19.15
CA PHE A 415 -4.28 -12.16 18.62
C PHE A 415 -3.91 -11.78 17.16
N ALA A 416 -4.13 -10.52 16.75
CA ALA A 416 -3.83 -10.07 15.40
C ALA A 416 -2.33 -10.21 15.07
N ASN A 417 -2.01 -10.67 13.86
CA ASN A 417 -0.69 -10.98 13.33
C ASN A 417 0.12 -11.96 14.20
N CYS A 418 -0.56 -12.86 14.93
CA CYS A 418 0.07 -13.99 15.61
C CYS A 418 0.38 -15.12 14.63
N TYR A 419 1.32 -14.91 13.70
CA TYR A 419 1.61 -15.84 12.59
C TYR A 419 1.98 -17.27 13.04
N GLY A 420 2.46 -17.46 14.27
CA GLY A 420 2.77 -18.78 14.83
C GLY A 420 1.56 -19.59 15.31
N LEU A 421 0.41 -18.94 15.53
CA LEU A 421 -0.74 -19.49 16.23
C LEU A 421 -1.48 -20.51 15.36
N ASN A 422 -1.59 -21.75 15.86
CA ASN A 422 -2.27 -22.85 15.16
C ASN A 422 -3.22 -23.66 16.06
N ASN A 423 -3.19 -23.46 17.37
CA ASN A 423 -3.98 -24.26 18.31
C ASN A 423 -4.65 -23.38 19.39
N ILE A 424 -5.93 -23.10 19.20
CA ILE A 424 -6.75 -22.27 20.11
C ILE A 424 -7.64 -23.10 21.06
N LYS A 425 -7.32 -24.39 21.30
CA LYS A 425 -8.21 -25.35 22.01
C LYS A 425 -8.64 -24.91 23.41
N GLU A 426 -7.83 -24.09 24.08
CA GLU A 426 -8.11 -23.60 25.43
C GLU A 426 -9.25 -22.57 25.49
N LEU A 427 -9.48 -21.85 24.39
CA LEU A 427 -10.56 -20.85 24.28
C LEU A 427 -11.96 -21.48 24.39
N ALA A 428 -12.07 -22.80 24.25
CA ALA A 428 -13.30 -23.56 24.53
C ALA A 428 -13.77 -23.44 25.99
N ASN A 429 -12.89 -23.10 26.93
CA ASN A 429 -13.26 -22.98 28.34
C ASN A 429 -13.82 -21.59 28.69
N TRP A 430 -13.66 -20.59 27.82
CA TRP A 430 -14.25 -19.25 28.00
C TRP A 430 -15.78 -19.23 27.83
N ALA A 431 -16.36 -20.33 27.36
CA ALA A 431 -17.81 -20.56 27.31
C ALA A 431 -18.37 -21.37 28.50
N LYS A 432 -17.52 -21.83 29.43
CA LYS A 432 -17.85 -22.85 30.44
C LYS A 432 -17.77 -22.36 31.89
N ASP A 433 -18.38 -23.13 32.78
CA ASP A 433 -18.34 -23.00 34.25
C ASP A 433 -18.70 -21.60 34.79
N LYS A 434 -17.69 -20.74 35.02
CA LYS A 434 -17.83 -19.39 35.55
C LYS A 434 -17.43 -18.30 34.55
N SER A 435 -17.03 -18.70 33.35
CA SER A 435 -16.60 -17.84 32.25
C SER A 435 -17.72 -17.69 31.22
N SER A 436 -17.75 -16.59 30.48
CA SER A 436 -18.71 -16.39 29.40
C SER A 436 -18.28 -15.27 28.45
N THR A 437 -18.40 -15.51 27.15
CA THR A 437 -18.23 -14.47 26.11
C THR A 437 -19.50 -13.62 25.86
N SER A 438 -20.57 -13.82 26.63
CA SER A 438 -21.89 -13.18 26.43
C SER A 438 -21.94 -11.65 26.60
N LYS A 439 -20.85 -10.99 26.99
CA LYS A 439 -20.73 -9.51 27.03
C LYS A 439 -19.94 -8.92 25.87
N LEU A 440 -19.39 -9.74 24.98
CA LEU A 440 -18.67 -9.23 23.80
C LEU A 440 -19.62 -8.43 22.92
N THR A 441 -19.22 -7.21 22.59
CA THR A 441 -19.84 -6.32 21.60
C THR A 441 -19.01 -6.25 20.32
N SER A 442 -17.73 -6.59 20.36
CA SER A 442 -16.82 -6.54 19.21
C SER A 442 -15.75 -7.64 19.26
N THR A 443 -15.44 -8.19 18.09
CA THR A 443 -14.37 -9.17 17.82
C THR A 443 -13.51 -8.74 16.62
N PHE A 444 -13.44 -7.44 16.38
CA PHE A 444 -12.73 -6.80 15.26
C PHE A 444 -11.28 -7.28 15.15
N ARG A 445 -10.87 -7.82 14.00
CA ARG A 445 -9.51 -8.36 13.74
C ARG A 445 -8.97 -9.34 14.79
N MET A 446 -9.83 -10.02 15.57
CA MET A 446 -9.38 -10.84 16.72
C MET A 446 -8.30 -11.87 16.35
N PHE A 447 -8.40 -12.50 15.18
CA PHE A 447 -7.43 -13.43 14.62
C PHE A 447 -6.91 -12.98 13.23
N TYR A 448 -6.92 -11.67 12.94
CA TYR A 448 -6.38 -11.11 11.69
C TYR A 448 -4.94 -11.60 11.46
N GLY A 449 -4.58 -12.08 10.27
CA GLY A 449 -3.24 -12.56 9.96
C GLY A 449 -2.81 -13.83 10.73
N CYS A 450 -3.73 -14.59 11.31
CA CYS A 450 -3.43 -15.89 11.93
C CYS A 450 -3.43 -17.03 10.89
N ASN A 451 -2.59 -16.92 9.87
CA ASN A 451 -2.57 -17.78 8.66
C ASN A 451 -2.52 -19.30 8.95
N ASN A 452 -2.00 -19.70 10.12
CA ASN A 452 -1.85 -21.10 10.55
C ASN A 452 -3.03 -21.65 11.39
N ILE A 453 -4.09 -20.87 11.66
CA ILE A 453 -5.32 -21.40 12.26
C ILE A 453 -6.11 -22.15 11.19
N SER A 454 -6.30 -23.46 11.37
CA SER A 454 -7.12 -24.31 10.49
C SER A 454 -8.44 -24.78 11.10
N SER A 455 -8.59 -24.75 12.42
CA SER A 455 -9.84 -25.15 13.09
C SER A 455 -10.28 -24.15 14.15
N ILE A 456 -11.56 -23.80 14.06
CA ILE A 456 -12.28 -22.92 15.00
C ILE A 456 -13.27 -23.69 15.91
N GLU A 457 -13.12 -25.02 16.06
CA GLU A 457 -13.86 -25.81 17.06
C GLU A 457 -13.95 -25.14 18.44
N PRO A 458 -12.87 -24.55 18.99
CA PRO A 458 -12.88 -24.03 20.35
C PRO A 458 -13.81 -22.82 20.55
N LEU A 459 -14.33 -22.24 19.46
CA LEU A 459 -15.25 -21.11 19.49
C LEU A 459 -16.73 -21.52 19.37
N LYS A 460 -17.04 -22.82 19.25
CA LYS A 460 -18.41 -23.33 19.00
C LYS A 460 -19.44 -22.97 20.08
N ASP A 461 -19.02 -22.99 21.34
CA ASP A 461 -19.89 -22.74 22.50
C ASP A 461 -19.96 -21.24 22.86
N TRP A 462 -19.31 -20.36 22.07
CA TRP A 462 -19.24 -18.92 22.36
C TRP A 462 -20.57 -18.20 22.16
N LYS A 463 -20.87 -17.26 23.07
CA LYS A 463 -22.11 -16.49 23.08
C LYS A 463 -21.91 -15.12 22.44
N VAL A 464 -21.98 -15.08 21.12
CA VAL A 464 -21.83 -13.85 20.33
C VAL A 464 -23.13 -13.02 20.22
N ASP A 465 -24.18 -13.36 20.98
CA ASP A 465 -25.51 -12.75 20.93
C ASP A 465 -25.52 -11.20 20.97
N ASN A 466 -24.52 -10.56 21.59
CA ASN A 466 -24.41 -9.11 21.75
C ASN A 466 -23.38 -8.44 20.81
N VAL A 467 -22.69 -9.20 19.97
CA VAL A 467 -21.66 -8.66 19.06
C VAL A 467 -22.32 -7.85 17.94
N THR A 468 -21.87 -6.61 17.75
CA THR A 468 -22.27 -5.72 16.67
C THR A 468 -21.20 -5.61 15.56
N ASN A 469 -19.94 -5.91 15.88
CA ASN A 469 -18.82 -5.78 14.96
C ASN A 469 -18.00 -7.08 14.87
N MET A 470 -17.94 -7.67 13.66
CA MET A 470 -17.12 -8.86 13.33
C MET A 470 -16.11 -8.59 12.20
N HIS A 471 -15.89 -7.31 11.85
CA HIS A 471 -14.90 -6.81 10.88
C HIS A 471 -13.58 -7.59 10.99
N GLU A 472 -13.18 -8.26 9.90
CA GLU A 472 -11.92 -8.99 9.72
C GLU A 472 -11.58 -10.04 10.81
N MET A 473 -12.57 -10.57 11.54
CA MET A 473 -12.32 -11.46 12.68
C MET A 473 -11.38 -12.64 12.37
N PHE A 474 -11.48 -13.20 11.16
CA PHE A 474 -10.63 -14.29 10.66
C PHE A 474 -9.88 -13.92 9.36
N SER A 475 -9.72 -12.62 9.06
CA SER A 475 -9.02 -12.17 7.85
C SER A 475 -7.58 -12.71 7.82
N GLY A 476 -7.14 -13.25 6.69
CA GLY A 476 -5.84 -13.88 6.51
C GLY A 476 -5.70 -15.30 7.08
N CYS A 477 -6.73 -15.92 7.68
CA CYS A 477 -6.69 -17.30 8.18
C CYS A 477 -6.73 -18.34 7.03
N SER A 478 -5.72 -18.33 6.16
CA SER A 478 -5.62 -19.16 4.95
C SER A 478 -5.77 -20.67 5.18
N GLY A 479 -5.42 -21.17 6.37
CA GLY A 479 -5.56 -22.58 6.73
C GLY A 479 -6.99 -23.03 7.08
N LEU A 480 -7.96 -22.11 7.22
CA LEU A 480 -9.32 -22.39 7.66
C LEU A 480 -10.17 -23.00 6.52
N ASP A 481 -10.58 -24.26 6.67
CA ASP A 481 -11.33 -25.01 5.65
C ASP A 481 -12.83 -25.24 5.94
N SER A 482 -13.26 -25.07 7.20
CA SER A 482 -14.63 -25.36 7.66
C SER A 482 -15.16 -24.35 8.67
N LEU A 483 -16.42 -23.94 8.50
CA LEU A 483 -17.16 -23.05 9.40
C LEU A 483 -18.21 -23.80 10.25
N SER A 484 -18.19 -25.14 10.23
CA SER A 484 -19.18 -26.03 10.88
C SER A 484 -19.30 -25.91 12.40
N TYR A 485 -18.32 -25.25 13.02
CA TYR A 485 -18.30 -24.94 14.44
C TYR A 485 -18.99 -23.62 14.80
N ILE A 486 -19.15 -22.68 13.86
CA ILE A 486 -19.81 -21.37 14.08
C ILE A 486 -21.21 -21.27 13.46
N LYS A 487 -21.73 -22.36 12.88
CA LYS A 487 -23.07 -22.45 12.28
C LYS A 487 -24.23 -22.05 13.21
N ASP A 488 -24.05 -22.30 14.51
CA ASP A 488 -25.06 -22.08 15.56
C ASP A 488 -24.90 -20.72 16.27
N TRP A 489 -23.95 -19.88 15.81
CA TRP A 489 -23.77 -18.50 16.31
C TRP A 489 -24.96 -17.60 15.94
N LYS A 490 -25.39 -16.78 16.91
CA LYS A 490 -26.48 -15.81 16.74
C LYS A 490 -25.94 -14.44 16.34
N VAL A 491 -25.84 -14.19 15.05
CA VAL A 491 -25.34 -12.93 14.48
C VAL A 491 -26.42 -11.84 14.33
N ASP A 492 -27.60 -12.01 14.93
CA ASP A 492 -28.77 -11.10 14.89
C ASP A 492 -28.51 -9.62 15.22
N ASN A 493 -27.41 -9.33 15.92
CA ASN A 493 -27.01 -7.99 16.33
C ASN A 493 -25.85 -7.40 15.52
N VAL A 494 -25.21 -8.18 14.65
CA VAL A 494 -24.06 -7.75 13.85
C VAL A 494 -24.49 -6.74 12.79
N THR A 495 -23.76 -5.62 12.72
CA THR A 495 -23.95 -4.53 11.74
C THR A 495 -22.81 -4.43 10.74
N ASN A 496 -21.59 -4.85 11.11
CA ASN A 496 -20.42 -4.85 10.23
C ASN A 496 -19.82 -6.27 10.14
N MET A 497 -19.66 -6.76 8.90
CA MET A 497 -18.99 -8.02 8.55
C MET A 497 -17.87 -7.84 7.49
N TYR A 498 -17.36 -6.61 7.29
CA TYR A 498 -16.24 -6.29 6.39
C TYR A 498 -15.10 -7.29 6.56
N GLY A 499 -14.66 -7.92 5.46
CA GLY A 499 -13.45 -8.74 5.42
C GLY A 499 -13.45 -9.96 6.35
N MET A 500 -14.60 -10.36 6.93
CA MET A 500 -14.64 -11.31 8.07
C MET A 500 -13.91 -12.63 7.79
N PHE A 501 -13.93 -13.10 6.53
CA PHE A 501 -13.21 -14.28 6.05
C PHE A 501 -12.29 -13.97 4.85
N SER A 502 -11.87 -12.71 4.68
CA SER A 502 -10.92 -12.33 3.62
C SER A 502 -9.63 -13.15 3.74
N GLY A 503 -9.03 -13.57 2.63
CA GLY A 503 -7.81 -14.38 2.60
C GLY A 503 -7.95 -15.83 3.11
N CYS A 504 -9.14 -16.30 3.49
CA CYS A 504 -9.39 -17.69 3.90
C CYS A 504 -9.39 -18.65 2.70
N SER A 505 -8.26 -18.79 2.00
CA SER A 505 -8.14 -19.54 0.75
C SER A 505 -8.44 -21.04 0.86
N GLY A 506 -8.32 -21.66 2.03
CA GLY A 506 -8.77 -23.04 2.29
C GLY A 506 -10.30 -23.23 2.33
N LEU A 507 -11.07 -22.15 2.49
CA LEU A 507 -12.52 -22.21 2.66
C LEU A 507 -13.21 -22.62 1.35
N ASN A 508 -13.90 -23.76 1.38
CA ASN A 508 -14.45 -24.42 0.20
C ASN A 508 -15.99 -24.49 0.17
N SER A 509 -16.66 -24.24 1.30
CA SER A 509 -18.12 -24.24 1.44
C SER A 509 -18.60 -23.20 2.45
N LEU A 510 -19.73 -22.53 2.14
CA LEU A 510 -20.44 -21.64 3.06
C LEU A 510 -21.70 -22.28 3.67
N SER A 511 -21.93 -23.58 3.48
CA SER A 511 -23.15 -24.30 3.91
C SER A 511 -23.49 -24.14 5.39
N ASP A 512 -22.48 -23.99 6.24
CA ASP A 512 -22.64 -23.82 7.68
C ASP A 512 -23.24 -22.45 8.07
N LEU A 513 -23.07 -21.43 7.22
CA LEU A 513 -23.64 -20.09 7.43
C LEU A 513 -25.14 -20.00 7.01
N ALA A 514 -25.75 -21.11 6.56
CA ALA A 514 -27.09 -21.13 5.98
C ALA A 514 -28.26 -20.86 6.94
N ASN A 515 -27.98 -20.68 8.23
CA ASN A 515 -28.96 -20.28 9.25
C ASN A 515 -28.62 -18.94 9.93
N TRP A 516 -27.51 -18.29 9.54
CA TRP A 516 -27.13 -16.97 10.07
C TRP A 516 -28.14 -15.90 9.68
N LYS A 517 -28.43 -14.99 10.63
CA LYS A 517 -29.49 -14.00 10.52
C LYS A 517 -28.93 -12.57 10.41
N VAL A 518 -28.59 -12.18 9.19
CA VAL A 518 -27.85 -10.95 8.86
C VAL A 518 -28.73 -9.69 8.66
N ASP A 519 -29.98 -9.67 9.12
CA ASP A 519 -30.97 -8.58 8.93
C ASP A 519 -30.52 -7.17 9.42
N LYS A 520 -29.39 -7.05 10.11
CA LYS A 520 -28.84 -5.78 10.61
C LYS A 520 -27.55 -5.35 9.93
N VAL A 521 -26.91 -6.23 9.14
CA VAL A 521 -25.65 -5.92 8.47
C VAL A 521 -25.87 -4.84 7.42
N THR A 522 -25.09 -3.77 7.51
CA THR A 522 -25.04 -2.66 6.55
C THR A 522 -23.82 -2.76 5.63
N ASP A 523 -22.83 -3.53 6.04
CA ASP A 523 -21.49 -3.56 5.44
C ASP A 523 -20.99 -5.00 5.30
N MET A 524 -20.70 -5.39 4.05
CA MET A 524 -20.17 -6.70 3.65
C MET A 524 -19.00 -6.59 2.64
N HIS A 525 -18.30 -5.45 2.56
CA HIS A 525 -17.14 -5.38 1.66
C HIS A 525 -16.06 -6.42 2.02
N ASP A 526 -15.29 -6.89 1.04
CA ASP A 526 -14.24 -7.91 1.17
C ASP A 526 -14.62 -9.24 1.87
N MET A 527 -15.89 -9.50 2.19
CA MET A 527 -16.26 -10.49 3.22
C MET A 527 -15.69 -11.90 2.96
N PHE A 528 -15.54 -12.28 1.68
CA PHE A 528 -14.89 -13.51 1.22
C PHE A 528 -13.80 -13.25 0.16
N ASN A 529 -13.22 -12.03 0.07
CA ASN A 529 -12.12 -11.73 -0.85
C ASN A 529 -10.99 -12.77 -0.68
N GLY A 530 -10.42 -13.29 -1.76
CA GLY A 530 -9.31 -14.23 -1.73
C GLY A 530 -9.66 -15.64 -1.21
N CYS A 531 -10.95 -15.97 -1.01
CA CYS A 531 -11.41 -17.35 -0.76
C CYS A 531 -11.31 -18.20 -2.03
N SER A 532 -10.10 -18.38 -2.57
CA SER A 532 -9.87 -19.06 -3.86
C SER A 532 -10.30 -20.53 -3.90
N GLY A 533 -10.39 -21.20 -2.74
CA GLY A 533 -10.97 -22.54 -2.61
C GLY A 533 -12.50 -22.62 -2.75
N LEU A 534 -13.21 -21.48 -2.67
CA LEU A 534 -14.67 -21.41 -2.66
C LEU A 534 -15.24 -21.62 -4.06
N LYS A 535 -16.20 -22.55 -4.19
CA LYS A 535 -16.78 -22.95 -5.49
C LYS A 535 -18.26 -22.63 -5.63
N ASP A 536 -18.96 -22.53 -4.50
CA ASP A 536 -20.41 -22.53 -4.40
C ASP A 536 -20.91 -21.61 -3.27
N LEU A 537 -21.93 -20.80 -3.56
CA LEU A 537 -22.52 -19.86 -2.60
C LEU A 537 -23.81 -20.35 -1.92
N SER A 538 -24.19 -21.64 -2.04
CA SER A 538 -25.51 -22.17 -1.62
C SER A 538 -25.90 -21.82 -0.18
N GLY A 539 -24.93 -21.71 0.73
CA GLY A 539 -25.15 -21.28 2.12
C GLY A 539 -25.77 -19.89 2.25
N LEU A 540 -25.46 -18.96 1.35
CA LEU A 540 -25.94 -17.57 1.40
C LEU A 540 -27.41 -17.42 0.97
N LYS A 541 -28.05 -18.50 0.49
CA LYS A 541 -29.40 -18.48 -0.13
C LYS A 541 -30.51 -17.99 0.80
N LYS A 542 -30.37 -18.07 2.13
CA LYS A 542 -31.38 -17.59 3.09
C LYS A 542 -31.15 -16.15 3.59
N TRP A 543 -29.97 -15.57 3.37
CA TRP A 543 -29.58 -14.29 3.97
C TRP A 543 -30.49 -13.13 3.54
N ASN A 544 -30.66 -12.15 4.44
CA ASN A 544 -31.42 -10.93 4.16
C ASN A 544 -30.52 -9.69 4.13
N VAL A 545 -29.99 -9.38 2.95
CA VAL A 545 -29.08 -8.24 2.71
C VAL A 545 -29.79 -6.88 2.53
N ASN A 546 -31.06 -6.73 2.94
CA ASN A 546 -31.88 -5.54 2.65
C ASN A 546 -31.50 -4.23 3.40
N LYS A 547 -30.37 -4.25 4.12
CA LYS A 547 -29.71 -3.07 4.72
C LYS A 547 -28.29 -2.85 4.24
N VAL A 548 -27.72 -3.81 3.51
CA VAL A 548 -26.36 -3.71 3.00
C VAL A 548 -26.32 -2.57 1.98
N THR A 549 -25.42 -1.62 2.21
CA THR A 549 -25.14 -0.49 1.33
C THR A 549 -23.88 -0.73 0.50
N ASP A 550 -22.99 -1.60 0.96
CA ASP A 550 -21.69 -1.88 0.36
C ASP A 550 -21.47 -3.39 0.21
N MET A 551 -21.11 -3.81 -1.00
CA MET A 551 -20.76 -5.20 -1.37
C MET A 551 -19.45 -5.25 -2.19
N SER A 552 -18.60 -4.23 -2.09
CA SER A 552 -17.37 -4.19 -2.88
C SER A 552 -16.42 -5.34 -2.53
N ASP A 553 -15.72 -5.85 -3.53
CA ASP A 553 -14.77 -6.96 -3.48
C ASP A 553 -15.25 -8.22 -2.71
N MET A 554 -16.56 -8.37 -2.47
CA MET A 554 -17.13 -9.37 -1.55
C MET A 554 -16.74 -10.81 -1.93
N PHE A 555 -16.57 -11.10 -3.22
CA PHE A 555 -16.03 -12.35 -3.75
C PHE A 555 -14.83 -12.13 -4.68
N PHE A 556 -14.13 -10.99 -4.57
CA PHE A 556 -12.92 -10.73 -5.36
C PHE A 556 -11.89 -11.86 -5.15
N ASN A 557 -11.17 -12.24 -6.20
CA ASN A 557 -10.16 -13.30 -6.18
C ASN A 557 -10.65 -14.67 -5.65
N CYS A 558 -11.96 -14.92 -5.64
CA CYS A 558 -12.52 -16.27 -5.50
C CYS A 558 -12.33 -17.06 -6.81
N THR A 559 -11.08 -17.35 -7.19
CA THR A 559 -10.76 -17.94 -8.50
C THR A 559 -11.47 -19.27 -8.77
N GLY A 560 -11.77 -20.06 -7.74
CA GLY A 560 -12.54 -21.30 -7.80
C GLY A 560 -14.05 -21.14 -8.01
N LEU A 561 -14.60 -19.94 -7.86
CA LEU A 561 -16.04 -19.69 -7.83
C LEU A 561 -16.69 -19.95 -9.19
N SER A 562 -17.70 -20.82 -9.20
CA SER A 562 -18.40 -21.23 -10.42
C SER A 562 -19.91 -21.43 -10.25
N ASN A 563 -20.42 -21.61 -9.02
CA ASN A 563 -21.86 -21.66 -8.75
C ASN A 563 -22.32 -20.50 -7.83
N ILE A 564 -22.99 -19.51 -8.42
CA ILE A 564 -23.58 -18.37 -7.71
C ILE A 564 -25.09 -18.49 -7.47
N SER A 565 -25.71 -19.67 -7.70
CA SER A 565 -27.18 -19.84 -7.71
C SER A 565 -27.95 -19.58 -6.41
N ALA A 566 -27.25 -19.30 -5.31
CA ALA A 566 -27.84 -18.70 -4.11
C ALA A 566 -28.33 -17.26 -4.33
N LEU A 567 -27.60 -16.50 -5.16
CA LEU A 567 -27.75 -15.05 -5.34
C LEU A 567 -29.03 -14.66 -6.11
N SER A 568 -29.67 -15.60 -6.79
CA SER A 568 -31.04 -15.43 -7.31
C SER A 568 -32.03 -15.05 -6.20
N SER A 569 -31.82 -15.52 -4.96
CA SER A 569 -32.67 -15.14 -3.82
C SER A 569 -32.39 -13.73 -3.28
N TRP A 570 -31.34 -13.06 -3.76
CA TRP A 570 -30.94 -11.71 -3.37
C TRP A 570 -31.48 -10.61 -4.30
N ALA A 571 -32.05 -10.98 -5.46
CA ALA A 571 -32.58 -10.10 -6.50
C ALA A 571 -33.26 -8.79 -6.01
N LYS A 572 -34.23 -8.92 -5.09
CA LYS A 572 -35.00 -7.79 -4.53
C LYS A 572 -34.45 -7.23 -3.21
N LYS A 573 -33.36 -7.80 -2.69
CA LYS A 573 -32.72 -7.45 -1.42
C LYS A 573 -31.56 -6.48 -1.61
N VAL A 574 -30.80 -6.59 -2.71
CA VAL A 574 -29.65 -5.71 -3.04
C VAL A 574 -30.02 -4.25 -3.34
N GLY A 575 -31.31 -3.89 -3.33
CA GLY A 575 -31.82 -2.56 -3.70
C GLY A 575 -31.43 -1.37 -2.81
N LYS A 576 -30.46 -1.51 -1.90
CA LYS A 576 -29.80 -0.41 -1.17
C LYS A 576 -28.31 -0.30 -1.42
N VAL A 577 -27.72 -1.29 -2.09
CA VAL A 577 -26.31 -1.30 -2.42
C VAL A 577 -26.02 -0.14 -3.36
N ASN A 578 -24.97 0.62 -3.05
CA ASN A 578 -24.52 1.77 -3.83
C ASN A 578 -23.12 1.56 -4.42
N ASP A 579 -22.33 0.65 -3.84
CA ASP A 579 -21.05 0.21 -4.37
C ASP A 579 -21.06 -1.32 -4.61
N MET A 580 -20.59 -1.74 -5.80
CA MET A 580 -20.36 -3.13 -6.20
C MET A 580 -19.00 -3.30 -6.90
N HIS A 581 -18.02 -2.43 -6.64
CA HIS A 581 -16.70 -2.52 -7.27
C HIS A 581 -16.06 -3.89 -7.00
N GLY A 582 -15.49 -4.48 -8.04
CA GLY A 582 -14.79 -5.77 -8.01
C GLY A 582 -15.54 -6.96 -7.39
N MET A 583 -16.88 -6.89 -7.21
CA MET A 583 -17.65 -7.88 -6.45
C MET A 583 -17.42 -9.36 -6.86
N PHE A 584 -17.18 -9.62 -8.16
CA PHE A 584 -16.77 -10.92 -8.70
C PHE A 584 -15.44 -10.86 -9.47
N GLY A 585 -14.62 -9.83 -9.22
CA GLY A 585 -13.32 -9.65 -9.85
C GLY A 585 -12.41 -10.86 -9.60
N SER A 586 -11.61 -11.24 -10.60
CA SER A 586 -10.76 -12.44 -10.62
C SER A 586 -11.46 -13.77 -10.32
N CYS A 587 -12.79 -13.87 -10.47
CA CYS A 587 -13.51 -15.15 -10.42
C CYS A 587 -13.31 -15.94 -11.73
N GLU A 588 -12.12 -16.49 -11.95
CA GLU A 588 -11.68 -17.05 -13.25
C GLU A 588 -12.58 -18.17 -13.80
N LEU A 589 -13.24 -18.94 -12.92
CA LEU A 589 -14.16 -20.03 -13.29
C LEU A 589 -15.63 -19.60 -13.42
N LEU A 590 -15.97 -18.34 -13.16
CA LEU A 590 -17.34 -17.83 -13.29
C LEU A 590 -17.71 -17.73 -14.79
N ALA A 591 -18.60 -18.63 -15.23
CA ALA A 591 -18.99 -18.75 -16.64
C ALA A 591 -20.46 -18.39 -16.92
N ASN A 592 -21.30 -18.29 -15.89
CA ASN A 592 -22.73 -18.03 -15.98
C ASN A 592 -23.15 -17.02 -14.89
N ILE A 593 -23.92 -16.02 -15.29
CA ILE A 593 -24.38 -14.92 -14.43
C ILE A 593 -25.91 -14.78 -14.39
N SER A 594 -26.66 -15.79 -14.87
CA SER A 594 -28.13 -15.75 -14.99
C SER A 594 -28.90 -15.68 -13.67
N ASP A 595 -28.25 -16.01 -12.55
CA ASP A 595 -28.78 -15.79 -11.20
C ASP A 595 -28.80 -14.30 -10.79
N LEU A 596 -28.08 -13.43 -11.51
CA LEU A 596 -28.02 -11.99 -11.27
C LEU A 596 -29.04 -11.19 -12.11
N LYS A 597 -29.73 -11.81 -13.08
CA LYS A 597 -30.60 -11.10 -14.04
C LYS A 597 -31.73 -10.28 -13.41
N GLU A 598 -32.26 -10.70 -12.26
CA GLU A 598 -33.35 -10.04 -11.54
C GLU A 598 -32.87 -9.02 -10.48
N TRP A 599 -31.55 -8.74 -10.41
CA TRP A 599 -30.97 -7.86 -9.39
C TRP A 599 -31.39 -6.39 -9.53
N ASN A 600 -31.91 -5.84 -8.44
CA ASN A 600 -32.25 -4.42 -8.34
C ASN A 600 -31.00 -3.56 -8.09
N VAL A 601 -30.18 -3.37 -9.13
CA VAL A 601 -28.99 -2.52 -9.12
C VAL A 601 -29.29 -1.00 -9.24
N GLY A 602 -30.56 -0.59 -9.23
CA GLY A 602 -30.99 0.80 -9.51
C GLY A 602 -30.58 1.88 -8.48
N ASN A 603 -29.76 1.52 -7.49
CA ASN A 603 -29.12 2.44 -6.53
C ASN A 603 -27.59 2.43 -6.61
N VAL A 604 -26.99 1.54 -7.42
CA VAL A 604 -25.54 1.41 -7.59
C VAL A 604 -24.99 2.61 -8.36
N THR A 605 -23.92 3.20 -7.83
CA THR A 605 -23.17 4.32 -8.42
C THR A 605 -21.79 3.91 -8.94
N ASP A 606 -21.20 2.84 -8.40
CA ASP A 606 -19.95 2.27 -8.91
C ASP A 606 -20.06 0.76 -9.19
N MET A 607 -19.51 0.35 -10.33
CA MET A 607 -19.41 -1.03 -10.82
C MET A 607 -18.00 -1.32 -11.38
N ASN A 608 -16.98 -0.52 -11.05
CA ASN A 608 -15.65 -0.73 -11.59
C ASN A 608 -15.13 -2.14 -11.27
N ASN A 609 -14.47 -2.77 -12.23
CA ASN A 609 -13.93 -4.12 -12.13
C ASN A 609 -14.90 -5.25 -11.74
N MET A 610 -16.23 -5.05 -11.72
CA MET A 610 -17.20 -6.00 -11.11
C MET A 610 -17.06 -7.45 -11.62
N PHE A 611 -16.70 -7.65 -12.89
CA PHE A 611 -16.39 -8.95 -13.49
C PHE A 611 -15.00 -8.97 -14.17
N ASN A 612 -14.09 -8.07 -13.78
CA ASN A 612 -12.70 -8.06 -14.24
C ASN A 612 -12.05 -9.43 -13.99
N GLY A 613 -11.33 -10.02 -14.94
CA GLY A 613 -10.65 -11.30 -14.75
C GLY A 613 -11.59 -12.51 -14.68
N CYS A 614 -12.88 -12.37 -14.98
CA CYS A 614 -13.81 -13.50 -15.19
C CYS A 614 -13.50 -14.21 -16.51
N LYS A 615 -12.31 -14.83 -16.62
CA LYS A 615 -11.76 -15.46 -17.83
C LYS A 615 -12.69 -16.52 -18.45
N SER A 616 -13.63 -17.07 -17.69
CA SER A 616 -14.60 -18.05 -18.18
C SER A 616 -15.95 -17.48 -18.64
N LEU A 617 -16.22 -16.19 -18.43
CA LEU A 617 -17.48 -15.55 -18.82
C LEU A 617 -17.55 -15.38 -20.34
N SER A 618 -18.65 -15.84 -20.95
CA SER A 618 -18.83 -15.87 -22.41
C SER A 618 -20.09 -15.17 -22.94
N SER A 619 -20.98 -14.69 -22.07
CA SER A 619 -22.16 -13.89 -22.43
C SER A 619 -22.50 -12.89 -21.34
N LEU A 620 -23.03 -11.73 -21.74
CA LEU A 620 -23.55 -10.68 -20.85
C LEU A 620 -25.08 -10.55 -20.92
N SER A 621 -25.75 -11.44 -21.66
CA SER A 621 -27.16 -11.29 -22.04
C SER A 621 -28.16 -11.31 -20.87
N ASP A 622 -27.76 -11.88 -19.73
CA ASP A 622 -28.51 -11.84 -18.47
C ASP A 622 -28.55 -10.44 -17.82
N LEU A 623 -27.62 -9.54 -18.16
CA LEU A 623 -27.51 -8.20 -17.58
C LEU A 623 -28.41 -7.16 -18.27
N LYS A 624 -29.03 -7.48 -19.40
CA LYS A 624 -29.82 -6.55 -20.24
C LYS A 624 -30.88 -5.74 -19.46
N ASP A 625 -31.54 -6.40 -18.50
CA ASP A 625 -32.69 -5.85 -17.76
C ASP A 625 -32.25 -4.95 -16.59
N TRP A 626 -30.96 -4.92 -16.26
CA TRP A 626 -30.40 -4.08 -15.18
C TRP A 626 -30.68 -2.59 -15.41
N ASN A 627 -30.83 -1.86 -14.30
CA ASN A 627 -30.99 -0.40 -14.31
C ASN A 627 -29.68 0.28 -13.87
N VAL A 628 -28.73 0.42 -14.80
CA VAL A 628 -27.47 1.15 -14.58
C VAL A 628 -27.62 2.68 -14.55
N GLY A 629 -28.85 3.21 -14.47
CA GLY A 629 -29.18 4.64 -14.59
C GLY A 629 -28.58 5.60 -13.54
N LYS A 630 -27.82 5.09 -12.56
CA LYS A 630 -27.07 5.89 -11.57
C LYS A 630 -25.56 5.63 -11.57
N VAL A 631 -25.10 4.65 -12.34
CA VAL A 631 -23.69 4.28 -12.43
C VAL A 631 -22.91 5.45 -13.04
N LYS A 632 -21.84 5.87 -12.35
CA LYS A 632 -20.90 6.90 -12.81
C LYS A 632 -19.60 6.29 -13.33
N ASN A 633 -19.20 5.17 -12.74
CA ASN A 633 -17.96 4.48 -13.00
C ASN A 633 -18.26 3.00 -13.27
N MET A 634 -17.78 2.52 -14.42
CA MET A 634 -17.81 1.12 -14.83
C MET A 634 -16.44 0.71 -15.41
N SER A 635 -15.38 1.41 -15.00
CA SER A 635 -14.03 1.16 -15.52
C SER A 635 -13.61 -0.29 -15.26
N GLY A 636 -13.09 -0.97 -16.28
CA GLY A 636 -12.66 -2.36 -16.21
C GLY A 636 -13.76 -3.40 -15.93
N MET A 637 -15.05 -3.05 -15.97
CA MET A 637 -16.16 -3.93 -15.51
C MET A 637 -16.13 -5.33 -16.13
N PHE A 638 -15.70 -5.47 -17.39
CA PHE A 638 -15.54 -6.76 -18.08
C PHE A 638 -14.09 -7.02 -18.57
N SER A 639 -13.10 -6.33 -18.01
CA SER A 639 -11.68 -6.54 -18.39
C SER A 639 -11.30 -8.01 -18.24
N ASP A 640 -10.46 -8.53 -19.12
CA ASP A 640 -9.94 -9.90 -19.14
C ASP A 640 -11.01 -11.02 -19.11
N CYS A 641 -12.26 -10.70 -19.51
CA CYS A 641 -13.28 -11.69 -19.86
C CYS A 641 -12.93 -12.37 -21.20
N LYS A 642 -11.86 -13.17 -21.21
CA LYS A 642 -11.22 -13.72 -22.41
C LYS A 642 -12.11 -14.63 -23.29
N LYS A 643 -13.21 -15.18 -22.74
CA LYS A 643 -14.21 -15.96 -23.51
C LYS A 643 -15.37 -15.14 -24.07
N LEU A 644 -15.44 -13.83 -23.80
CA LEU A 644 -16.50 -12.97 -24.31
C LEU A 644 -16.32 -12.74 -25.81
N THR A 645 -17.32 -13.10 -26.61
CA THR A 645 -17.29 -12.93 -28.08
C THR A 645 -18.09 -11.72 -28.56
N SER A 646 -19.08 -11.28 -27.80
CA SER A 646 -19.95 -10.15 -28.16
C SER A 646 -20.57 -9.47 -26.93
N ALA A 647 -20.92 -8.19 -27.06
CA ALA A 647 -21.63 -7.43 -26.02
C ALA A 647 -23.15 -7.74 -25.95
N GLU A 648 -23.54 -9.02 -26.13
CA GLU A 648 -24.90 -9.38 -26.51
C GLU A 648 -25.99 -8.90 -25.53
N LYS A 649 -27.05 -8.30 -26.09
CA LYS A 649 -28.22 -7.73 -25.40
C LYS A 649 -27.97 -6.49 -24.54
N LEU A 650 -26.78 -5.90 -24.58
CA LEU A 650 -26.53 -4.61 -23.92
C LEU A 650 -27.12 -3.39 -24.65
N SER A 651 -27.82 -3.56 -25.78
CA SER A 651 -28.64 -2.50 -26.40
C SER A 651 -29.75 -1.99 -25.47
N GLU A 652 -30.27 -2.83 -24.58
CA GLU A 652 -31.21 -2.43 -23.52
C GLU A 652 -30.60 -1.46 -22.49
N TRP A 653 -29.29 -1.18 -22.56
CA TRP A 653 -28.62 -0.15 -21.75
C TRP A 653 -28.47 1.21 -22.45
N ALA A 654 -28.88 1.34 -23.73
CA ALA A 654 -28.71 2.50 -24.59
C ALA A 654 -28.87 3.87 -23.89
N THR A 655 -29.99 4.10 -23.21
CA THR A 655 -30.27 5.34 -22.47
C THR A 655 -29.92 5.28 -20.98
N LYS A 656 -29.61 4.08 -20.46
CA LYS A 656 -29.30 3.86 -19.04
C LYS A 656 -27.87 4.29 -18.69
N VAL A 657 -26.92 4.18 -19.62
CA VAL A 657 -25.51 4.59 -19.40
C VAL A 657 -25.30 6.12 -19.39
N GLY A 658 -26.35 6.93 -19.57
CA GLY A 658 -26.24 8.39 -19.71
C GLY A 658 -25.69 9.17 -18.50
N ASN A 659 -25.50 8.54 -17.35
CA ASN A 659 -24.86 9.15 -16.16
C ASN A 659 -23.40 8.71 -15.94
N VAL A 660 -22.88 7.82 -16.79
CA VAL A 660 -21.50 7.34 -16.71
C VAL A 660 -20.52 8.43 -17.12
N THR A 661 -19.50 8.66 -16.30
CA THR A 661 -18.37 9.56 -16.57
C THR A 661 -17.08 8.81 -16.90
N ASN A 662 -16.92 7.57 -16.40
CA ASN A 662 -15.74 6.74 -16.66
C ASN A 662 -16.13 5.37 -17.25
N MET A 663 -15.59 5.07 -18.45
CA MET A 663 -15.70 3.78 -19.16
C MET A 663 -14.32 3.18 -19.50
N SER A 664 -13.23 3.61 -18.88
CA SER A 664 -11.89 3.13 -19.21
C SER A 664 -11.73 1.62 -18.98
N SER A 665 -10.92 0.97 -19.80
CA SER A 665 -10.66 -0.47 -19.77
C SER A 665 -11.90 -1.40 -19.84
N LEU A 666 -13.11 -0.91 -20.17
CA LEU A 666 -14.38 -1.65 -20.01
C LEU A 666 -14.35 -3.09 -20.56
N PHE A 667 -13.74 -3.29 -21.72
CA PHE A 667 -13.56 -4.58 -22.39
C PHE A 667 -12.08 -4.92 -22.64
N ARG A 668 -11.16 -4.27 -21.92
CA ARG A 668 -9.71 -4.51 -22.05
C ARG A 668 -9.39 -5.99 -21.89
N GLY A 669 -8.54 -6.58 -22.73
CA GLY A 669 -8.18 -8.01 -22.65
C GLY A 669 -9.29 -9.00 -23.05
N CYS A 670 -10.45 -8.55 -23.56
CA CYS A 670 -11.44 -9.43 -24.18
C CYS A 670 -10.98 -9.89 -25.57
N GLU A 671 -9.99 -10.79 -25.61
CA GLU A 671 -9.27 -11.20 -26.82
C GLU A 671 -10.17 -11.78 -27.93
N LEU A 672 -11.30 -12.40 -27.57
CA LEU A 672 -12.28 -12.99 -28.50
C LEU A 672 -13.44 -12.07 -28.88
N LEU A 673 -13.51 -10.84 -28.33
CA LEU A 673 -14.59 -9.89 -28.62
C LEU A 673 -14.51 -9.45 -30.08
N ASN A 674 -15.55 -9.77 -30.87
CA ASN A 674 -15.60 -9.52 -32.31
C ASN A 674 -16.87 -8.78 -32.76
N SER A 675 -17.88 -8.65 -31.90
CA SER A 675 -19.12 -7.93 -32.20
C SER A 675 -19.52 -6.99 -31.05
N ILE A 676 -19.74 -5.72 -31.40
CA ILE A 676 -20.05 -4.62 -30.46
C ILE A 676 -21.35 -3.88 -30.84
N SER A 677 -22.18 -4.46 -31.71
CA SER A 677 -23.38 -3.81 -32.26
C SER A 677 -24.46 -3.46 -31.23
N ASP A 678 -24.55 -4.22 -30.14
CA ASP A 678 -25.38 -3.90 -28.97
C ASP A 678 -24.95 -2.60 -28.24
N LEU A 679 -23.73 -2.09 -28.48
CA LEU A 679 -23.25 -0.80 -27.93
C LEU A 679 -23.65 0.42 -28.79
N SER A 680 -24.16 0.22 -30.00
CA SER A 680 -24.40 1.30 -30.98
C SER A 680 -25.34 2.40 -30.47
N GLY A 681 -26.37 2.04 -29.71
CA GLY A 681 -27.33 2.98 -29.11
C GLY A 681 -26.86 3.68 -27.83
N TRP A 682 -25.63 3.46 -27.36
CA TRP A 682 -25.18 3.94 -26.04
C TRP A 682 -25.03 5.46 -25.97
N THR A 683 -25.68 6.05 -24.97
CA THR A 683 -25.74 7.50 -24.74
C THR A 683 -24.52 7.98 -23.95
N VAL A 684 -23.34 7.97 -24.58
CA VAL A 684 -22.04 8.25 -23.94
C VAL A 684 -21.72 9.74 -23.68
N ASN A 685 -22.69 10.65 -23.81
CA ASN A 685 -22.47 12.12 -23.83
C ASN A 685 -21.98 12.77 -22.52
N ASN A 686 -21.77 11.97 -21.47
CA ASN A 686 -21.25 12.40 -20.17
C ASN A 686 -19.91 11.74 -19.82
N VAL A 687 -19.42 10.82 -20.64
CA VAL A 687 -18.13 10.16 -20.47
C VAL A 687 -17.00 11.16 -20.74
N THR A 688 -16.04 11.22 -19.81
CA THR A 688 -14.81 12.02 -19.93
C THR A 688 -13.57 11.15 -20.14
N ASP A 689 -13.64 9.88 -19.71
CA ASP A 689 -12.54 8.91 -19.77
C ASP A 689 -12.96 7.64 -20.52
N MET A 690 -12.24 7.32 -21.60
CA MET A 690 -12.37 6.09 -22.40
C MET A 690 -11.00 5.38 -22.58
N ASN A 691 -10.01 5.66 -21.73
CA ASN A 691 -8.67 5.11 -21.91
C ASN A 691 -8.68 3.57 -21.88
N SER A 692 -7.89 2.92 -22.74
CA SER A 692 -7.78 1.46 -22.85
C SER A 692 -9.09 0.68 -23.10
N MET A 693 -10.22 1.33 -23.46
CA MET A 693 -11.57 0.73 -23.42
C MET A 693 -11.71 -0.64 -24.12
N PHE A 694 -11.02 -0.83 -25.24
CA PHE A 694 -10.95 -2.07 -26.01
C PHE A 694 -9.49 -2.59 -26.17
N SER A 695 -8.54 -2.10 -25.37
CA SER A 695 -7.13 -2.52 -25.42
C SER A 695 -7.01 -4.05 -25.32
N GLY A 696 -6.39 -4.71 -26.29
CA GLY A 696 -6.25 -6.16 -26.36
C GLY A 696 -7.45 -6.93 -26.93
N CYS A 697 -8.47 -6.27 -27.49
CA CYS A 697 -9.56 -6.91 -28.24
C CYS A 697 -9.11 -7.41 -29.62
N LYS A 698 -8.21 -8.41 -29.63
CA LYS A 698 -7.53 -8.96 -30.82
C LYS A 698 -8.47 -9.41 -31.95
N SER A 699 -9.71 -9.78 -31.63
CA SER A 699 -10.72 -10.25 -32.60
C SER A 699 -11.66 -9.15 -33.11
N LEU A 700 -11.55 -7.91 -32.62
CA LEU A 700 -12.41 -6.80 -33.02
C LEU A 700 -11.96 -6.26 -34.37
N SER A 701 -12.81 -6.38 -35.40
CA SER A 701 -12.42 -6.10 -36.80
C SER A 701 -12.92 -4.78 -37.38
N SER A 702 -13.96 -4.19 -36.79
CA SER A 702 -14.70 -3.04 -37.33
C SER A 702 -15.32 -2.22 -36.19
N LEU A 703 -15.24 -0.89 -36.29
CA LEU A 703 -15.81 0.05 -35.32
C LEU A 703 -17.13 0.70 -35.79
N LEU A 704 -17.67 0.30 -36.95
CA LEU A 704 -18.87 0.90 -37.58
C LEU A 704 -20.07 1.07 -36.63
N ASP A 705 -20.24 0.18 -35.66
CA ASP A 705 -21.31 0.25 -34.66
C ASP A 705 -21.23 1.50 -33.77
N LEU A 706 -20.04 2.10 -33.60
CA LEU A 706 -19.79 3.26 -32.75
C LEU A 706 -20.04 4.62 -33.44
N LYS A 707 -20.51 4.63 -34.69
CA LYS A 707 -20.68 5.83 -35.54
C LYS A 707 -21.57 6.92 -34.94
N ASP A 708 -22.53 6.57 -34.10
CA ASP A 708 -23.55 7.47 -33.54
C ASP A 708 -23.17 7.98 -32.13
N TRP A 709 -22.00 7.59 -31.60
CA TRP A 709 -21.51 7.98 -30.27
C TRP A 709 -21.12 9.46 -30.20
N LYS A 710 -21.51 10.12 -29.10
CA LYS A 710 -21.25 11.55 -28.85
C LYS A 710 -20.12 11.72 -27.85
N VAL A 711 -18.90 11.63 -28.35
CA VAL A 711 -17.65 11.73 -27.58
C VAL A 711 -17.22 13.18 -27.26
N ASP A 712 -18.10 14.18 -27.46
CA ASP A 712 -17.80 15.62 -27.31
C ASP A 712 -17.17 16.04 -25.96
N LYS A 713 -17.25 15.21 -24.91
CA LYS A 713 -16.69 15.48 -23.57
C LYS A 713 -15.46 14.63 -23.20
N VAL A 714 -15.07 13.69 -24.04
CA VAL A 714 -13.94 12.80 -23.73
C VAL A 714 -12.65 13.59 -23.77
N THR A 715 -11.86 13.50 -22.70
CA THR A 715 -10.57 14.20 -22.54
C THR A 715 -9.35 13.29 -22.67
N ASP A 716 -9.54 11.98 -22.49
CA ASP A 716 -8.50 10.97 -22.63
C ASP A 716 -9.01 9.74 -23.41
N MET A 717 -8.23 9.32 -24.42
CA MET A 717 -8.45 8.14 -25.25
C MET A 717 -7.18 7.27 -25.39
N HIS A 718 -6.19 7.41 -24.49
CA HIS A 718 -4.94 6.65 -24.62
C HIS A 718 -5.20 5.15 -24.60
N ASN A 719 -4.46 4.40 -25.42
CA ASN A 719 -4.54 2.95 -25.58
C ASN A 719 -5.92 2.42 -25.99
N MET A 720 -6.90 3.25 -26.40
CA MET A 720 -8.31 2.84 -26.52
C MET A 720 -8.53 1.59 -27.38
N PHE A 721 -7.77 1.42 -28.46
CA PHE A 721 -7.77 0.25 -29.35
C PHE A 721 -6.38 -0.40 -29.48
N GLU A 722 -5.49 -0.17 -28.50
CA GLU A 722 -4.17 -0.81 -28.41
C GLU A 722 -4.30 -2.34 -28.58
N GLY A 723 -3.42 -2.98 -29.34
CA GLY A 723 -3.40 -4.44 -29.50
C GLY A 723 -4.65 -5.05 -30.16
N CYS A 724 -5.54 -4.26 -30.76
CA CYS A 724 -6.69 -4.73 -31.55
C CYS A 724 -6.25 -5.26 -32.93
N SER A 725 -5.34 -6.25 -32.98
CA SER A 725 -4.67 -6.71 -34.21
C SER A 725 -5.60 -7.13 -35.37
N GLY A 726 -6.85 -7.50 -35.09
CA GLY A 726 -7.87 -7.80 -36.10
C GLY A 726 -8.53 -6.58 -36.75
N LEU A 727 -8.31 -5.38 -36.21
CA LEU A 727 -8.98 -4.14 -36.59
C LEU A 727 -8.59 -3.69 -38.00
N SER A 728 -9.59 -3.50 -38.85
CA SER A 728 -9.42 -3.19 -40.28
C SER A 728 -10.29 -2.05 -40.78
N ASN A 729 -11.37 -1.71 -40.05
CA ASN A 729 -12.36 -0.71 -40.45
C ASN A 729 -12.61 0.32 -39.33
N LEU A 730 -12.11 1.54 -39.52
CA LEU A 730 -12.30 2.69 -38.61
C LEU A 730 -13.53 3.56 -38.94
N SER A 731 -14.35 3.24 -39.94
CA SER A 731 -15.43 4.14 -40.42
C SER A 731 -16.44 4.62 -39.36
N GLY A 732 -16.63 3.87 -38.27
CA GLY A 732 -17.44 4.32 -37.13
C GLY A 732 -16.83 5.46 -36.30
N LEU A 733 -15.63 5.94 -36.65
CA LEU A 733 -14.96 7.07 -36.02
C LEU A 733 -15.09 8.38 -36.83
N GLU A 734 -15.63 8.33 -38.04
CA GLU A 734 -15.61 9.47 -38.99
C GLU A 734 -16.34 10.71 -38.49
N ASN A 735 -17.40 10.54 -37.70
CA ASN A 735 -18.20 11.65 -37.16
C ASN A 735 -17.86 12.00 -35.69
N TRP A 736 -16.79 11.43 -35.13
CA TRP A 736 -16.39 11.65 -33.74
C TRP A 736 -15.79 13.03 -33.49
N LYS A 737 -16.36 13.75 -32.52
CA LYS A 737 -15.91 15.10 -32.14
C LYS A 737 -14.87 15.05 -31.03
N VAL A 738 -13.67 14.61 -31.38
CA VAL A 738 -12.51 14.49 -30.49
C VAL A 738 -11.89 15.82 -30.00
N GLY A 739 -12.56 16.96 -30.23
CA GLY A 739 -12.01 18.30 -29.99
C GLY A 739 -11.72 18.68 -28.53
N ASN A 740 -12.09 17.86 -27.56
CA ASN A 740 -11.71 18.02 -26.14
C ASN A 740 -10.68 16.97 -25.67
N VAL A 741 -10.29 16.02 -26.53
CA VAL A 741 -9.28 15.01 -26.22
C VAL A 741 -7.90 15.69 -26.09
N THR A 742 -7.19 15.35 -25.04
CA THR A 742 -5.85 15.88 -24.74
C THR A 742 -4.75 14.82 -24.85
N ASN A 743 -5.12 13.54 -24.84
CA ASN A 743 -4.23 12.39 -24.83
C ASN A 743 -4.74 11.32 -25.81
N MET A 744 -3.91 10.95 -26.80
CA MET A 744 -4.16 9.91 -27.80
C MET A 744 -2.99 8.90 -27.87
N ARG A 745 -2.13 8.85 -26.83
CA ARG A 745 -1.01 7.92 -26.75
C ARG A 745 -1.45 6.49 -27.02
N GLU A 746 -0.71 5.77 -27.85
CA GLU A 746 -0.92 4.35 -28.17
C GLU A 746 -2.34 3.98 -28.68
N MET A 747 -3.17 4.94 -29.11
CA MET A 747 -4.61 4.74 -29.33
C MET A 747 -4.93 3.59 -30.31
N PHE A 748 -4.10 3.37 -31.33
CA PHE A 748 -4.17 2.25 -32.28
C PHE A 748 -2.86 1.43 -32.33
N SER A 749 -2.00 1.55 -31.31
CA SER A 749 -0.71 0.86 -31.23
C SER A 749 -0.88 -0.66 -31.23
N HIS A 750 -0.15 -1.38 -32.08
CA HIS A 750 -0.22 -2.84 -32.20
C HIS A 750 1.06 -3.52 -31.67
N SER A 751 1.13 -4.85 -31.77
CA SER A 751 2.30 -5.62 -31.34
C SER A 751 3.20 -5.95 -32.53
N LEU A 752 4.52 -5.94 -32.34
CA LEU A 752 5.57 -6.21 -33.35
C LEU A 752 5.55 -7.61 -34.00
N VAL A 753 4.50 -8.42 -33.79
CA VAL A 753 4.36 -9.75 -34.40
C VAL A 753 3.92 -9.59 -35.86
N GLU A 754 4.86 -9.78 -36.79
CA GLU A 754 4.64 -9.55 -38.21
C GLU A 754 3.45 -10.31 -38.80
N GLY A 755 2.73 -9.66 -39.73
CA GLY A 755 1.57 -10.23 -40.42
C GLY A 755 0.28 -10.34 -39.60
N THR A 756 0.32 -10.11 -38.28
CA THR A 756 -0.89 -10.18 -37.43
C THR A 756 -1.83 -8.98 -37.65
N ASP A 757 -1.29 -7.79 -37.92
CA ASP A 757 -2.03 -6.55 -38.16
C ASP A 757 -2.95 -6.59 -39.41
N LYS A 758 -4.05 -5.82 -39.34
CA LYS A 758 -5.09 -5.69 -40.37
C LYS A 758 -5.48 -4.24 -40.68
N LEU A 759 -4.91 -3.25 -39.99
CA LEU A 759 -5.26 -1.83 -40.20
C LEU A 759 -4.57 -1.28 -41.45
N THR A 760 -5.28 -1.26 -42.58
CA THR A 760 -4.71 -0.82 -43.87
C THR A 760 -5.03 0.62 -44.27
N ASP A 761 -6.08 1.22 -43.70
CA ASP A 761 -6.57 2.57 -44.00
C ASP A 761 -7.05 3.29 -42.73
N ILE A 762 -6.78 4.59 -42.68
CA ILE A 762 -7.16 5.51 -41.60
C ILE A 762 -7.96 6.72 -42.12
N SER A 763 -8.51 6.64 -43.35
CA SER A 763 -9.28 7.72 -43.99
C SER A 763 -10.44 8.26 -43.15
N ALA A 764 -11.03 7.43 -42.27
CA ALA A 764 -12.06 7.86 -41.33
C ALA A 764 -11.60 8.96 -40.36
N LEU A 765 -10.30 9.10 -40.10
CA LEU A 765 -9.76 10.06 -39.13
C LEU A 765 -9.48 11.45 -39.72
N LYS A 766 -9.70 11.64 -41.03
CA LYS A 766 -9.33 12.85 -41.79
C LYS A 766 -9.88 14.17 -41.23
N ASP A 767 -11.13 14.15 -40.75
CA ASP A 767 -11.88 15.34 -40.30
C ASP A 767 -11.79 15.56 -38.77
N TRP A 768 -10.96 14.79 -38.07
CA TRP A 768 -10.79 14.91 -36.62
C TRP A 768 -10.12 16.24 -36.23
N ASN A 769 -10.82 17.05 -35.43
CA ASN A 769 -10.21 18.21 -34.78
C ASN A 769 -9.33 17.78 -33.59
N VAL A 770 -8.04 17.59 -33.84
CA VAL A 770 -7.03 17.25 -32.82
C VAL A 770 -6.40 18.47 -32.12
N SER A 771 -6.96 19.69 -32.26
CA SER A 771 -6.32 20.95 -31.83
C SER A 771 -5.98 21.08 -30.33
N ASN A 772 -6.52 20.21 -29.47
CA ASN A 772 -6.29 20.20 -28.02
C ASN A 772 -5.44 19.00 -27.54
N VAL A 773 -5.06 18.10 -28.46
CA VAL A 773 -4.19 16.95 -28.15
C VAL A 773 -2.77 17.44 -27.84
N LYS A 774 -2.16 16.85 -26.81
CA LYS A 774 -0.79 17.10 -26.35
C LYS A 774 0.13 15.91 -26.59
N ASP A 775 -0.41 14.71 -26.45
CA ASP A 775 0.31 13.45 -26.55
C ASP A 775 -0.28 12.59 -27.68
N MET A 776 0.56 12.29 -28.67
CA MET A 776 0.30 11.36 -29.78
C MET A 776 1.37 10.25 -29.84
N SER A 777 2.13 10.04 -28.76
CA SER A 777 3.21 9.06 -28.73
C SER A 777 2.69 7.65 -29.02
N SER A 778 3.41 6.89 -29.86
CA SER A 778 3.05 5.56 -30.35
C SER A 778 1.64 5.40 -30.95
N MET A 779 0.94 6.47 -31.37
CA MET A 779 -0.49 6.41 -31.73
C MET A 779 -0.83 5.33 -32.77
N PHE A 780 0.05 5.08 -33.76
CA PHE A 780 -0.05 4.03 -34.77
C PHE A 780 1.22 3.14 -34.80
N ASN A 781 1.91 3.00 -33.66
CA ASN A 781 3.08 2.14 -33.55
C ASN A 781 2.74 0.68 -33.94
N SER A 782 3.60 0.04 -34.72
CA SER A 782 3.48 -1.34 -35.18
C SER A 782 2.23 -1.63 -36.04
N CYS A 783 1.59 -0.60 -36.62
CA CYS A 783 0.57 -0.76 -37.67
C CYS A 783 1.21 -1.20 -39.02
N GLY A 784 1.88 -2.36 -39.04
CA GLY A 784 2.60 -2.91 -40.19
C GLY A 784 1.74 -3.32 -41.41
N ALA A 785 0.42 -3.12 -41.36
CA ALA A 785 -0.49 -3.21 -42.49
C ALA A 785 -0.85 -1.85 -43.12
N LEU A 786 -0.55 -0.73 -42.43
CA LEU A 786 -0.96 0.62 -42.81
C LEU A 786 -0.28 1.08 -44.11
N LYS A 787 -1.09 1.58 -45.06
CA LYS A 787 -0.60 1.92 -46.40
C LYS A 787 -0.26 3.39 -46.60
N SER A 788 -0.94 4.31 -45.93
CA SER A 788 -0.72 5.75 -46.07
C SER A 788 -1.20 6.53 -44.85
N ILE A 789 -0.47 7.61 -44.50
CA ILE A 789 -0.87 8.58 -43.47
C ILE A 789 -1.40 9.90 -44.06
N ASN A 790 -1.48 10.00 -45.39
CA ASN A 790 -1.96 11.19 -46.09
C ASN A 790 -3.37 11.69 -45.68
N PRO A 791 -4.31 10.86 -45.16
CA PRO A 791 -5.55 11.38 -44.57
C PRO A 791 -5.36 12.37 -43.41
N LEU A 792 -4.21 12.34 -42.72
CA LEU A 792 -3.94 13.17 -41.53
C LEU A 792 -3.36 14.56 -41.87
N LYS A 793 -3.13 14.86 -43.17
CA LYS A 793 -2.45 16.08 -43.65
C LYS A 793 -3.06 17.41 -43.18
N ASP A 794 -4.39 17.43 -42.96
CA ASP A 794 -5.15 18.62 -42.60
C ASP A 794 -5.38 18.75 -41.08
N TRP A 795 -4.79 17.85 -40.27
CA TRP A 795 -4.82 17.91 -38.81
C TRP A 795 -4.11 19.15 -38.24
N THR A 796 -4.74 19.82 -37.28
CA THR A 796 -4.17 20.97 -36.56
C THR A 796 -3.43 20.51 -35.31
N VAL A 797 -2.16 20.13 -35.44
CA VAL A 797 -1.34 19.57 -34.34
C VAL A 797 -0.62 20.59 -33.46
N GLY A 798 -0.93 21.88 -33.59
CA GLY A 798 -0.26 23.02 -32.93
C GLY A 798 -0.28 23.08 -31.39
N ASN A 799 -0.73 22.05 -30.69
CA ASN A 799 -0.63 21.90 -29.23
C ASN A 799 0.05 20.58 -28.78
N VAL A 800 0.45 19.73 -29.73
CA VAL A 800 1.15 18.47 -29.45
C VAL A 800 2.57 18.77 -28.97
N THR A 801 2.97 18.09 -27.90
CA THR A 801 4.31 18.11 -27.30
C THR A 801 5.08 16.81 -27.54
N ASP A 802 4.39 15.69 -27.77
CA ASP A 802 5.01 14.37 -27.97
C ASP A 802 4.43 13.65 -29.21
N MET A 803 5.32 13.24 -30.11
CA MET A 803 5.06 12.42 -31.31
C MET A 803 6.03 11.22 -31.40
N SER A 804 6.68 10.84 -30.30
CA SER A 804 7.62 9.72 -30.27
C SER A 804 6.97 8.42 -30.74
N SER A 805 7.69 7.63 -31.54
CA SER A 805 7.23 6.35 -32.09
C SER A 805 5.88 6.34 -32.84
N MET A 806 5.30 7.51 -33.18
CA MET A 806 3.91 7.64 -33.65
C MET A 806 3.55 6.72 -34.84
N PHE A 807 4.50 6.46 -35.74
CA PHE A 807 4.38 5.56 -36.90
C PHE A 807 5.53 4.54 -36.95
N SER A 808 6.13 4.17 -35.81
CA SER A 808 7.17 3.12 -35.77
C SER A 808 6.63 1.82 -36.35
N ASP A 809 7.48 1.07 -37.06
CA ASP A 809 7.20 -0.26 -37.61
C ASP A 809 5.98 -0.33 -38.56
N CYS A 810 5.56 0.81 -39.12
CA CYS A 810 4.59 0.90 -40.20
C CYS A 810 5.22 0.49 -41.56
N LYS A 811 5.67 -0.77 -41.63
CA LYS A 811 6.44 -1.43 -42.70
C LYS A 811 5.75 -1.54 -44.09
N LYS A 812 4.60 -0.90 -44.28
CA LYS A 812 3.83 -0.89 -45.54
C LYS A 812 3.38 0.50 -46.00
N LEU A 813 3.88 1.56 -45.37
CA LEU A 813 3.63 2.93 -45.83
C LEU A 813 4.22 3.14 -47.24
N THR A 814 3.40 3.71 -48.12
CA THR A 814 3.71 3.92 -49.55
C THR A 814 3.09 5.22 -50.06
N GLY A 815 3.74 5.85 -51.04
CA GLY A 815 3.27 7.09 -51.67
C GLY A 815 3.52 8.35 -50.82
N ALA A 816 3.01 9.50 -51.28
CA ALA A 816 3.25 10.78 -50.61
C ALA A 816 2.24 11.08 -49.48
N ALA A 817 2.74 11.61 -48.38
CA ALA A 817 1.97 12.25 -47.31
C ALA A 817 2.51 13.67 -47.09
N ASP A 818 1.73 14.65 -47.55
CA ASP A 818 2.04 16.07 -47.35
C ASP A 818 1.68 16.50 -45.92
N LEU A 819 2.68 16.66 -45.05
CA LEU A 819 2.48 17.13 -43.67
C LEU A 819 2.89 18.62 -43.49
N SER A 820 3.11 19.36 -44.59
CA SER A 820 3.60 20.76 -44.58
C SER A 820 2.72 21.76 -43.81
N LYS A 821 1.48 21.37 -43.46
CA LYS A 821 0.52 22.17 -42.68
C LYS A 821 0.64 21.98 -41.17
N TRP A 822 1.30 20.92 -40.70
CA TRP A 822 1.37 20.57 -39.29
C TRP A 822 2.26 21.56 -38.51
N ASP A 823 1.67 22.43 -37.69
CA ASP A 823 2.45 23.23 -36.72
C ASP A 823 3.02 22.32 -35.62
N ILE A 824 4.23 21.82 -35.85
CA ILE A 824 5.00 21.02 -34.89
C ILE A 824 5.99 21.88 -34.08
N SER A 825 5.73 23.18 -33.90
CA SER A 825 6.61 24.09 -33.15
C SER A 825 6.76 23.72 -31.66
N LYS A 826 5.70 23.17 -31.04
CA LYS A 826 5.67 22.78 -29.62
C LYS A 826 6.13 21.35 -29.34
N VAL A 827 6.30 20.52 -30.38
CA VAL A 827 6.72 19.13 -30.21
C VAL A 827 8.17 19.09 -29.72
N THR A 828 8.35 18.55 -28.51
CA THR A 828 9.63 18.37 -27.82
C THR A 828 10.23 16.99 -28.05
N ASP A 829 9.42 16.00 -28.44
CA ASP A 829 9.89 14.65 -28.76
C ASP A 829 9.31 14.09 -30.07
N PHE A 830 10.20 13.54 -30.91
CA PHE A 830 9.90 12.76 -32.12
C PHE A 830 10.74 11.47 -32.18
N THR A 831 11.31 11.02 -31.05
CA THR A 831 12.21 9.85 -30.98
C THR A 831 11.51 8.63 -31.58
N SER A 832 12.16 7.95 -32.53
CA SER A 832 11.62 6.79 -33.25
C SER A 832 10.32 7.02 -34.05
N MET A 833 9.88 8.27 -34.30
CA MET A 833 8.57 8.57 -34.91
C MET A 833 8.27 7.76 -36.20
N PHE A 834 9.29 7.53 -37.04
CA PHE A 834 9.21 6.74 -38.27
C PHE A 834 10.24 5.60 -38.29
N SER A 835 10.65 5.10 -37.12
CA SER A 835 11.58 3.96 -37.02
C SER A 835 11.00 2.73 -37.74
N ASN A 836 11.81 2.02 -38.54
CA ASN A 836 11.41 0.86 -39.33
C ASN A 836 10.19 1.06 -40.27
N ALA A 837 9.80 2.30 -40.58
CA ALA A 837 8.60 2.60 -41.37
C ALA A 837 8.89 2.65 -42.89
N GLY A 838 7.88 2.36 -43.70
CA GLY A 838 7.98 2.34 -45.17
C GLY A 838 8.19 0.94 -45.76
N ALA A 839 8.04 0.81 -47.09
CA ALA A 839 7.98 -0.48 -47.79
C ALA A 839 9.16 -0.70 -48.75
N GLU A 840 9.71 -1.92 -48.77
CA GLU A 840 10.95 -2.30 -49.46
C GLU A 840 10.92 -2.29 -51.00
N SER A 841 9.80 -1.94 -51.64
CA SER A 841 9.64 -2.10 -53.10
C SER A 841 8.92 -0.94 -53.81
N GLY A 842 9.68 -0.21 -54.63
CA GLY A 842 9.23 0.62 -55.76
C GLY A 842 8.32 1.82 -55.49
N ASN A 843 7.83 2.00 -54.26
CA ASN A 843 6.80 2.98 -53.91
C ASN A 843 7.31 3.94 -52.83
N ASN A 844 8.15 4.89 -53.25
CA ASN A 844 8.78 5.89 -52.37
C ASN A 844 7.74 6.54 -51.44
N PHE A 845 7.89 6.34 -50.13
CA PHE A 845 7.14 7.06 -49.11
C PHE A 845 7.76 8.44 -48.89
N VAL A 846 6.97 9.50 -49.07
CA VAL A 846 7.42 10.90 -49.08
C VAL A 846 6.76 11.69 -47.96
N LEU A 847 7.57 12.46 -47.22
CA LEU A 847 7.17 13.37 -46.15
C LEU A 847 7.73 14.78 -46.42
N ASP A 848 6.90 15.82 -46.24
CA ASP A 848 7.28 17.24 -46.34
C ASP A 848 7.29 17.91 -44.95
N PHE A 849 8.36 18.65 -44.63
CA PHE A 849 8.57 19.37 -43.37
C PHE A 849 8.88 20.87 -43.55
N SER A 850 8.44 21.48 -44.67
CA SER A 850 8.75 22.85 -45.12
C SER A 850 8.42 24.00 -44.16
N ASN A 851 7.75 23.71 -43.03
CA ASN A 851 7.38 24.67 -41.99
C ASN A 851 8.22 24.56 -40.69
N LYS A 852 9.09 23.54 -40.56
CA LYS A 852 9.80 23.22 -39.30
C LYS A 852 11.31 23.47 -39.39
N THR A 853 11.80 24.30 -38.47
CA THR A 853 13.22 24.33 -38.10
C THR A 853 13.46 23.34 -36.95
N PHE A 854 14.41 22.44 -37.11
CA PHE A 854 14.86 21.52 -36.07
C PHE A 854 16.03 22.15 -35.30
N THR A 855 16.10 21.91 -33.99
CA THR A 855 17.13 22.50 -33.12
C THR A 855 17.66 21.45 -32.17
N LYS A 856 18.97 21.39 -31.92
CA LYS A 856 19.53 20.39 -30.99
C LYS A 856 18.87 20.53 -29.63
N SER A 857 18.22 19.46 -29.14
CA SER A 857 17.51 19.52 -27.86
C SER A 857 18.52 19.80 -26.74
N LYS A 858 18.17 20.72 -25.84
CA LYS A 858 18.91 21.02 -24.61
C LYS A 858 18.25 20.44 -23.37
N THR A 859 17.11 19.77 -23.55
CA THR A 859 16.37 19.08 -22.49
C THR A 859 16.43 17.58 -22.79
N PRO A 860 16.79 16.73 -21.81
CA PRO A 860 16.61 15.29 -21.96
C PRO A 860 15.16 14.99 -22.31
N VAL A 861 14.96 14.15 -23.32
CA VAL A 861 13.64 13.59 -23.65
C VAL A 861 13.27 12.59 -22.56
N TYR A 862 14.19 11.67 -22.25
CA TYR A 862 14.08 10.76 -21.13
C TYR A 862 15.47 10.52 -20.50
N THR A 863 15.47 9.85 -19.34
CA THR A 863 16.68 9.33 -18.70
C THR A 863 16.49 7.83 -18.54
N ASP A 864 17.46 7.01 -18.93
CA ASP A 864 17.34 5.55 -18.80
C ASP A 864 17.64 5.04 -17.38
N ASP A 865 17.41 3.75 -17.16
CA ASP A 865 17.63 3.04 -15.88
C ASP A 865 19.08 3.13 -15.35
N LYS A 866 20.02 3.61 -16.17
CA LYS A 866 21.44 3.79 -15.84
C LYS A 866 21.79 5.26 -15.58
N GLY A 867 20.81 6.16 -15.61
CA GLY A 867 20.98 7.60 -15.42
C GLY A 867 21.47 8.33 -16.67
N LYS A 868 21.56 7.69 -17.84
CA LYS A 868 21.96 8.38 -19.07
C LYS A 868 20.77 9.19 -19.60
N GLN A 869 20.99 10.49 -19.76
CA GLN A 869 20.05 11.38 -20.44
C GLN A 869 20.13 11.15 -21.96
N HIS A 870 18.97 10.91 -22.57
CA HIS A 870 18.83 10.80 -24.03
C HIS A 870 18.10 12.05 -24.54
N TYR A 871 18.51 12.53 -25.72
CA TYR A 871 18.06 13.79 -26.31
C TYR A 871 17.58 13.51 -27.73
N PHE A 872 16.52 14.19 -28.18
CA PHE A 872 15.99 14.02 -29.53
C PHE A 872 17.07 14.30 -30.60
N SER A 873 17.30 13.31 -31.47
CA SER A 873 18.06 13.43 -32.71
C SER A 873 17.18 13.08 -33.92
N VAL A 874 17.50 13.65 -35.09
CA VAL A 874 16.80 13.33 -36.34
C VAL A 874 17.20 11.94 -36.86
N LYS A 875 18.35 11.41 -36.42
CA LYS A 875 18.78 10.03 -36.71
C LYS A 875 17.84 9.01 -36.09
N ASP A 876 17.54 9.16 -34.79
CA ASP A 876 16.66 8.25 -34.05
C ASP A 876 15.22 8.31 -34.58
N MET A 877 14.77 9.48 -35.07
CA MET A 877 13.45 9.67 -35.68
C MET A 877 13.18 8.77 -36.90
N PHE A 878 14.23 8.42 -37.65
CA PHE A 878 14.16 7.68 -38.93
C PHE A 878 15.04 6.40 -38.95
N ASN A 879 15.37 5.85 -37.77
CA ASN A 879 16.20 4.65 -37.69
C ASN A 879 15.56 3.45 -38.45
N GLY A 880 16.28 2.80 -39.37
CA GLY A 880 15.73 1.70 -40.18
C GLY A 880 14.61 2.08 -41.18
N PHE A 881 14.37 3.38 -41.42
CA PHE A 881 13.32 3.86 -42.34
C PHE A 881 13.61 3.51 -43.81
N LYS A 882 12.60 2.93 -44.50
CA LYS A 882 12.71 2.45 -45.88
C LYS A 882 11.81 3.29 -46.81
N GLY A 883 12.34 4.44 -47.27
CA GLY A 883 11.58 5.40 -48.08
C GLY A 883 12.39 6.60 -48.58
N THR A 884 11.70 7.64 -49.06
CA THR A 884 12.30 8.85 -49.66
C THR A 884 11.78 10.11 -48.98
N LEU A 885 12.39 10.47 -47.86
CA LEU A 885 12.10 11.72 -47.13
C LEU A 885 12.43 12.94 -48.01
N ILE A 886 11.45 13.83 -48.25
CA ILE A 886 11.63 15.09 -49.00
C ILE A 886 11.49 16.27 -48.04
N ALA A 887 12.49 16.42 -47.17
CA ALA A 887 12.52 17.44 -46.12
C ALA A 887 12.84 18.83 -46.70
N ASN A 888 11.86 19.43 -47.38
CA ASN A 888 11.91 20.81 -47.87
C ASN A 888 12.37 21.78 -46.76
N LYS A 889 13.33 22.67 -47.09
CA LYS A 889 13.81 23.75 -46.19
C LYS A 889 14.22 23.29 -44.78
N LEU A 890 14.73 22.06 -44.64
CA LEU A 890 15.21 21.53 -43.36
C LEU A 890 16.31 22.43 -42.78
N LYS A 891 15.99 23.25 -41.76
CA LYS A 891 16.99 24.09 -41.07
C LYS A 891 17.36 23.46 -39.73
N SER A 892 18.67 23.35 -39.45
CA SER A 892 19.23 22.88 -38.18
C SER A 892 19.90 24.03 -37.43
N GLU A 893 19.43 24.40 -36.24
CA GLU A 893 20.12 25.38 -35.39
C GLU A 893 20.76 24.75 -34.14
N LYS A 894 21.86 25.37 -33.67
CA LYS A 894 22.54 25.12 -32.38
C LYS A 894 23.18 23.73 -32.23
N PHE A 895 23.22 22.93 -33.29
CA PHE A 895 24.24 21.92 -33.50
C PHE A 895 25.58 22.62 -33.80
N THR A 896 26.71 22.03 -33.41
CA THR A 896 28.04 22.63 -33.63
C THR A 896 28.53 22.42 -35.06
N GLU A 897 29.26 23.39 -35.62
CA GLU A 897 29.97 23.22 -36.90
C GLU A 897 31.06 22.14 -36.73
N GLY A 898 30.79 20.94 -37.25
CA GLY A 898 31.62 19.76 -37.07
C GLY A 898 30.83 18.47 -37.32
N TRP A 899 31.48 17.33 -37.15
CA TRP A 899 30.88 16.00 -37.30
C TRP A 899 30.06 15.66 -36.04
N ASP A 900 28.95 16.37 -35.87
CA ASP A 900 27.95 16.12 -34.83
C ASP A 900 26.98 15.05 -35.36
N ASP A 901 27.16 13.78 -34.98
CA ASP A 901 26.39 12.62 -35.48
C ASP A 901 24.87 12.75 -35.26
N ASP A 902 24.45 13.63 -34.36
CA ASP A 902 23.04 13.98 -34.08
C ASP A 902 22.44 14.94 -35.12
N ASN A 903 23.29 15.65 -35.89
CA ASN A 903 22.89 16.68 -36.85
C ASN A 903 22.75 16.10 -38.26
N PRO A 904 21.54 15.98 -38.82
CA PRO A 904 21.37 15.44 -40.17
C PRO A 904 22.12 16.30 -41.22
N ILE A 905 22.15 17.63 -41.06
CA ILE A 905 22.72 18.53 -42.07
C ILE A 905 24.24 18.42 -42.12
N ALA A 906 24.91 18.39 -40.97
CA ALA A 906 26.36 18.29 -40.92
C ALA A 906 26.88 16.86 -41.16
N ALA A 907 26.17 15.83 -40.71
CA ALA A 907 26.59 14.44 -40.88
C ALA A 907 26.31 13.89 -42.30
N HIS A 908 25.25 14.35 -42.99
CA HIS A 908 24.78 13.73 -44.23
C HIS A 908 24.50 14.66 -45.43
N PHE A 909 24.35 15.97 -45.26
CA PHE A 909 23.96 16.88 -46.36
C PHE A 909 25.01 17.92 -46.77
N ALA A 910 26.24 17.80 -46.29
CA ALA A 910 27.32 18.74 -46.56
C ALA A 910 27.91 18.69 -48.01
N SER A 911 27.67 17.63 -48.79
CA SER A 911 28.19 17.51 -50.18
C SER A 911 27.18 17.85 -51.28
N GLY A 912 25.88 17.88 -50.99
CA GLY A 912 24.82 18.10 -52.00
C GLY A 912 24.52 16.91 -52.91
N GLU A 913 25.05 15.72 -52.61
CA GLU A 913 24.82 14.50 -53.39
C GLU A 913 23.54 13.75 -52.96
N ILE A 914 22.87 13.10 -53.91
CA ILE A 914 21.75 12.19 -53.63
C ILE A 914 22.33 10.82 -53.23
N PHE A 915 22.49 10.58 -51.93
CA PHE A 915 22.98 9.30 -51.44
C PHE A 915 21.89 8.20 -51.51
N SER A 916 22.00 7.33 -52.51
CA SER A 916 21.47 5.96 -52.46
C SER A 916 22.62 4.98 -52.24
N LYS A 917 23.03 4.79 -50.99
CA LYS A 917 24.21 3.97 -50.65
C LYS A 917 23.87 2.47 -50.59
N THR A 918 23.57 1.86 -51.73
CA THR A 918 23.44 0.40 -51.88
C THR A 918 24.80 -0.30 -51.86
N THR A 919 25.54 -0.19 -50.75
CA THR A 919 26.68 -1.08 -50.49
C THR A 919 26.16 -2.46 -50.09
N VAL A 920 26.11 -3.37 -51.06
CA VAL A 920 25.92 -4.81 -50.80
C VAL A 920 27.15 -5.33 -50.06
N ASN A 921 27.04 -5.47 -48.74
CA ASN A 921 27.69 -6.48 -47.87
C ASN A 921 27.29 -6.22 -46.40
N ASP A 922 27.13 -7.31 -45.64
CA ASP A 922 27.07 -7.42 -44.17
C ASP A 922 26.01 -6.61 -43.40
N ASP A 923 24.85 -7.25 -43.17
CA ASP A 923 23.88 -7.19 -42.04
C ASP A 923 23.34 -5.85 -41.45
N ASP A 924 23.90 -4.68 -41.76
CA ASP A 924 23.42 -3.37 -41.25
C ASP A 924 22.45 -2.69 -42.25
N ASP A 925 21.15 -2.79 -41.98
CA ASP A 925 20.02 -2.45 -42.88
C ASP A 925 19.77 -0.94 -43.06
N TYR A 926 20.64 -0.26 -43.82
CA TYR A 926 20.54 1.18 -44.13
C TYR A 926 20.21 1.45 -45.61
N SER A 927 18.95 1.23 -46.01
CA SER A 927 18.43 1.51 -47.35
C SER A 927 17.56 2.78 -47.43
N SER A 928 18.08 3.90 -46.93
CA SER A 928 17.41 5.21 -47.01
C SER A 928 17.88 6.05 -48.22
N SER A 929 17.00 6.89 -48.76
CA SER A 929 17.34 7.88 -49.79
C SER A 929 16.68 9.21 -49.45
N ILE A 930 17.30 9.97 -48.56
CA ILE A 930 16.80 11.27 -48.11
C ILE A 930 17.15 12.32 -49.17
N VAL A 931 16.14 13.00 -49.71
CA VAL A 931 16.27 13.99 -50.79
C VAL A 931 15.84 15.35 -50.26
N ILE A 932 16.79 16.14 -49.75
CA ILE A 932 16.50 17.53 -49.35
C ILE A 932 16.39 18.40 -50.60
N THR A 933 15.19 18.89 -50.88
CA THR A 933 14.95 20.00 -51.80
C THR A 933 14.98 21.36 -51.07
N ASP A 934 15.47 22.38 -51.76
CA ASP A 934 15.52 23.79 -51.34
C ASP A 934 16.23 24.08 -49.99
N ASN A 935 17.53 23.73 -49.91
CA ASN A 935 18.46 24.24 -48.89
C ASN A 935 19.62 25.02 -49.55
N TYR A 936 19.36 26.25 -50.03
CA TYR A 936 20.41 27.14 -50.57
C TYR A 936 20.14 28.64 -50.28
N ASP A 937 20.20 29.03 -49.00
CA ASP A 937 20.34 30.44 -48.58
C ASP A 937 21.83 30.87 -48.56
N ILE A 938 22.57 30.64 -49.66
CA ILE A 938 23.93 31.17 -49.85
C ILE A 938 23.90 32.29 -50.89
N VAL A 939 23.67 33.50 -50.38
CA VAL A 939 23.97 34.84 -50.92
C VAL A 939 24.36 34.94 -52.43
N ASN A 940 23.46 35.57 -53.20
CA ASN A 940 23.57 36.14 -54.56
C ASN A 940 23.08 35.32 -55.77
N ALA A 941 22.55 36.10 -56.73
CA ALA A 941 22.18 35.79 -58.11
C ALA A 941 20.85 35.04 -58.36
N HIS A 942 20.12 35.50 -59.38
CA HIS A 942 18.80 35.00 -59.77
C HIS A 942 18.86 33.63 -60.46
N LEU A 943 18.02 32.68 -60.03
CA LEU A 943 17.38 31.66 -60.90
C LEU A 943 16.29 30.92 -60.11
N SER A 944 15.06 30.89 -60.61
CA SER A 944 13.96 30.09 -60.05
C SER A 944 13.87 28.75 -60.75
N LYS A 945 13.86 27.64 -60.00
CA LYS A 945 13.75 26.26 -60.52
C LYS A 945 12.46 25.61 -60.04
N TYR A 946 11.95 24.67 -60.83
CA TYR A 946 10.91 23.70 -60.45
C TYR A 946 11.34 22.31 -60.92
N TYR A 947 10.99 21.27 -60.15
CA TYR A 947 11.28 19.88 -60.48
C TYR A 947 10.11 19.22 -61.20
N ILE A 948 10.39 18.39 -62.21
CA ILE A 948 9.39 17.59 -62.93
C ILE A 948 9.70 16.10 -62.72
N PRO A 949 8.72 15.28 -62.29
CA PRO A 949 8.91 13.84 -62.16
C PRO A 949 8.88 13.17 -63.55
N VAL A 950 9.91 12.39 -63.88
CA VAL A 950 10.00 11.64 -65.14
C VAL A 950 9.99 10.14 -64.86
N LYS A 951 9.08 9.41 -65.49
CA LYS A 951 9.05 7.94 -65.44
C LYS A 951 9.83 7.37 -66.62
N ALA A 952 10.82 6.53 -66.33
CA ALA A 952 11.60 5.81 -67.33
C ALA A 952 11.56 4.30 -67.05
N LYS A 953 11.35 3.50 -68.10
CA LYS A 953 11.46 2.04 -68.03
C LYS A 953 12.82 1.65 -68.60
N LEU A 954 13.70 1.13 -67.75
CA LEU A 954 14.99 0.60 -68.18
C LEU A 954 14.80 -0.78 -68.83
N MET A 955 15.57 -1.04 -69.88
CA MET A 955 15.82 -2.38 -70.41
C MET A 955 17.24 -2.77 -70.01
N GLU A 956 17.45 -4.02 -69.62
CA GLU A 956 18.76 -4.50 -69.14
C GLU A 956 19.71 -4.82 -70.32
N PRO A 957 21.05 -4.81 -70.11
CA PRO A 957 22.02 -5.06 -71.17
C PRO A 957 22.10 -6.56 -71.54
N GLY A 958 21.10 -7.07 -72.27
CA GLY A 958 21.03 -8.47 -72.69
C GLY A 958 20.33 -8.72 -74.04
N ASP A 959 19.35 -7.91 -74.43
CA ASP A 959 18.45 -8.17 -75.57
C ASP A 959 19.05 -7.88 -76.97
N MET A 960 20.34 -8.18 -77.18
CA MET A 960 20.99 -8.18 -78.50
C MET A 960 21.77 -9.47 -78.77
N ASP A 961 21.11 -10.64 -78.69
CA ASP A 961 21.22 -11.60 -79.80
C ASP A 961 20.09 -12.65 -79.87
N SER A 962 19.80 -13.11 -81.09
CA SER A 962 18.88 -14.22 -81.44
C SER A 962 17.37 -14.09 -81.10
N CYS A 963 16.58 -13.60 -82.07
CA CYS A 963 15.11 -13.78 -82.02
C CYS A 963 14.69 -15.25 -82.21
N LYS A 964 13.92 -15.79 -81.25
CA LYS A 964 12.88 -16.80 -81.51
C LYS A 964 11.65 -16.50 -80.66
N CYS A 965 10.47 -16.61 -81.27
CA CYS A 965 9.19 -16.42 -80.59
C CYS A 965 8.60 -17.77 -80.19
N ASP A 966 8.44 -18.01 -78.90
CA ASP A 966 7.25 -18.67 -78.36
C ASP A 966 6.63 -17.79 -77.26
N GLY A 967 5.35 -18.03 -76.93
CA GLY A 967 4.50 -17.01 -76.30
C GLY A 967 3.88 -17.46 -74.98
N SER A 968 4.58 -17.24 -73.87
CA SER A 968 3.96 -17.22 -72.53
C SER A 968 4.86 -16.53 -71.49
N GLY A 969 4.52 -15.31 -71.08
CA GLY A 969 5.20 -14.59 -70.00
C GLY A 969 4.96 -13.08 -70.05
N ASP A 970 4.40 -12.52 -68.98
CA ASP A 970 4.31 -11.07 -68.78
C ASP A 970 5.58 -10.60 -68.06
N SER A 971 6.54 -10.04 -68.80
CA SER A 971 7.84 -9.63 -68.28
C SER A 971 7.73 -8.28 -67.55
N GLY A 972 7.51 -8.36 -66.24
CA GLY A 972 7.38 -7.23 -65.31
C GLY A 972 8.64 -6.38 -65.16
N GLY A 973 9.02 -5.64 -66.20
CA GLY A 973 10.15 -4.70 -66.16
C GLY A 973 9.86 -3.49 -65.28
N THR A 974 10.69 -3.31 -64.24
CA THR A 974 10.61 -2.22 -63.27
C THR A 974 10.61 -0.85 -63.94
N THR A 975 9.68 0.02 -63.54
CA THR A 975 9.64 1.42 -64.00
C THR A 975 10.21 2.30 -62.89
N TYR A 976 11.32 2.99 -63.19
CA TYR A 976 11.98 3.90 -62.26
C TYR A 976 11.43 5.31 -62.44
N THR A 977 11.22 6.04 -61.33
CA THR A 977 10.82 7.46 -61.38
C THR A 977 12.00 8.30 -60.92
N TYR A 978 12.54 9.10 -61.84
CA TYR A 978 13.65 10.00 -61.57
C TYR A 978 13.14 11.45 -61.48
N TYR A 979 13.72 12.22 -60.55
CA TYR A 979 13.49 13.66 -60.45
C TYR A 979 14.68 14.37 -61.10
N VAL A 980 14.46 14.97 -62.27
CA VAL A 980 15.52 15.64 -63.05
C VAL A 980 15.30 17.16 -62.99
N PRO A 981 16.31 17.97 -62.64
CA PRO A 981 16.17 19.42 -62.60
C PRO A 981 16.17 20.02 -64.02
N ALA A 982 15.01 20.50 -64.47
CA ALA A 982 14.90 21.23 -65.73
C ALA A 982 15.35 22.69 -65.58
N LEU A 983 16.22 23.16 -66.48
CA LEU A 983 16.66 24.55 -66.57
C LEU A 983 16.01 25.22 -67.80
N TYR A 984 15.23 26.27 -67.56
CA TYR A 984 14.76 27.19 -68.59
C TYR A 984 15.33 28.59 -68.37
N SER A 985 15.71 29.27 -69.45
CA SER A 985 16.09 30.69 -69.43
C SER A 985 15.11 31.51 -70.27
N SER A 986 14.36 32.39 -69.64
CA SER A 986 13.55 33.38 -70.35
C SER A 986 14.41 34.59 -70.79
N LYS A 987 14.10 35.12 -71.97
CA LYS A 987 14.43 36.50 -72.35
C LYS A 987 13.17 37.15 -72.92
N GLU A 988 12.85 38.32 -72.40
CA GLU A 988 11.62 39.05 -72.70
C GLU A 988 11.68 39.69 -74.11
N LYS A 989 10.55 39.75 -74.83
CA LYS A 989 9.75 41.00 -74.85
C LYS A 989 8.43 40.98 -75.65
N SER A 990 7.42 41.55 -74.98
CA SER A 990 6.36 42.46 -75.47
C SER A 990 5.42 42.11 -76.63
N SER A 991 4.11 42.17 -76.29
CA SER A 991 2.99 42.79 -77.03
C SER A 991 2.60 42.25 -78.42
N GLY A 992 1.37 41.74 -78.52
CA GLY A 992 0.67 41.47 -79.78
C GLY A 992 -0.42 40.42 -79.57
N ASP A 993 -1.59 40.65 -80.16
CA ASP A 993 -2.81 39.85 -80.02
C ASP A 993 -2.76 38.46 -80.70
N GLU A 994 -3.63 37.56 -80.21
CA GLU A 994 -4.33 36.45 -80.90
C GLU A 994 -3.60 35.24 -81.58
N GLU A 995 -4.25 34.07 -81.40
CA GLU A 995 -4.19 32.81 -82.18
C GLU A 995 -2.92 31.91 -82.16
N GLU A 996 -2.89 30.90 -83.05
CA GLU A 996 -2.59 29.49 -82.73
C GLU A 996 -1.10 29.06 -82.71
N GLY A 997 -0.80 28.22 -81.71
CA GLY A 997 0.10 27.05 -81.70
C GLY A 997 1.32 26.91 -82.64
N GLU A 998 2.51 26.80 -82.02
CA GLU A 998 3.62 25.96 -82.52
C GLU A 998 4.51 25.48 -81.33
N GLU A 999 5.23 24.37 -81.48
CA GLU A 999 6.15 23.84 -80.45
C GLU A 999 7.56 24.48 -80.55
N PRO A 1000 8.17 24.92 -79.43
CA PRO A 1000 9.56 25.38 -79.44
C PRO A 1000 10.54 24.23 -79.13
N GLU A 1001 11.08 23.57 -80.16
CA GLU A 1001 12.32 22.81 -80.02
C GLU A 1001 13.50 23.76 -79.71
N SER A 1002 14.23 23.51 -78.63
CA SER A 1002 15.71 23.43 -78.61
C SER A 1002 16.28 23.37 -77.19
N ILE A 1003 16.96 22.28 -76.85
CA ILE A 1003 17.83 22.21 -75.67
C ILE A 1003 19.23 22.61 -76.11
N LEU A 1004 19.88 23.52 -75.36
CA LEU A 1004 21.24 23.98 -75.65
C LEU A 1004 22.24 22.82 -75.62
N ARG A 1005 22.87 22.58 -76.76
CA ARG A 1005 23.81 21.48 -77.00
C ARG A 1005 24.94 21.97 -77.91
N ALA A 1006 26.17 21.50 -77.68
CA ALA A 1006 27.25 21.69 -78.65
C ALA A 1006 27.02 20.81 -79.89
N GLU A 1007 27.21 21.37 -81.09
CA GLU A 1007 27.07 20.63 -82.34
C GLU A 1007 28.09 19.47 -82.40
N GLY A 1008 27.60 18.25 -82.65
CA GLY A 1008 28.42 17.05 -82.82
C GLY A 1008 28.48 16.09 -81.62
N GLU A 1009 27.97 16.45 -80.45
CA GLU A 1009 27.91 15.55 -79.27
C GLU A 1009 26.71 14.57 -79.38
N SER A 1010 26.77 13.38 -78.73
CA SER A 1010 25.62 12.46 -78.67
C SER A 1010 24.74 12.69 -77.43
N LEU A 1011 23.47 12.30 -77.47
CA LEU A 1011 22.52 12.57 -76.37
C LEU A 1011 22.86 11.72 -75.13
N GLN A 1012 23.52 10.59 -75.38
CA GLN A 1012 24.03 9.66 -74.37
C GLN A 1012 25.27 10.24 -73.66
N ASP A 1013 26.19 10.88 -74.39
CA ASP A 1013 27.38 11.54 -73.80
C ASP A 1013 27.01 12.73 -72.91
N TYR A 1014 25.97 13.49 -73.28
CA TYR A 1014 25.47 14.61 -72.48
C TYR A 1014 24.86 14.11 -71.16
N ALA A 1015 24.13 13.00 -71.18
CA ALA A 1015 23.63 12.35 -69.96
C ALA A 1015 24.79 11.79 -69.09
N TYR A 1016 25.82 11.21 -69.71
CA TYR A 1016 27.01 10.67 -69.02
C TYR A 1016 27.96 11.75 -68.45
N LYS A 1017 27.63 13.04 -68.61
CA LYS A 1017 28.30 14.19 -67.96
C LYS A 1017 27.46 14.83 -66.85
N ILE A 1018 26.24 14.33 -66.63
CA ILE A 1018 25.28 14.82 -65.62
C ILE A 1018 25.09 13.78 -64.50
N VAL A 1019 25.40 12.51 -64.78
CA VAL A 1019 25.73 11.46 -63.81
C VAL A 1019 27.21 11.59 -63.41
#